data_AF-A0AAD5SQP2-F1
#
_entry.id   AF-A0AAD5SQP2-F1
#
_cell.length_a   1.000
_cell.length_b   1.000
_cell.length_c   1.000
_cell.angle_alpha   90.00
_cell.angle_beta   90.00
_cell.angle_gamma   90.00
#
_symmetry.space_group_name_H-M   'P 1'
#
loop_
_entity.id
_entity.type
_entity.pdbx_description
1 polymer ?
#
loop_
_entity_poly.entity_id
_entity_poly.type
_entity_poly.pdbx_seq_one_letter_code
_entity_poly.pdbx_strand_id
1 'polypeptide(L)'
;MGPKVENLMSAFSSGIPARALALVKSPGLPNELLAMEERQVIRSYKFGVGYCKARQVTEADMMSNRHVLKVNDLMADDASPAFKSFLSFLGETIELRGWKGYRAGLDVSGTNQTGTHAIYTKWQGYEVMFHVSTLLPYNEKDKQQLERKRHLGNDIVVIIFQDTDDQFQLSSISSHQNHILAFVKPEGDGFKFICAVKQGVPIFIPEIPDPPIFGKDAVSRDFFLHILVNGERASYKSPSFAPKISRTRSLSKSKMANPRIQEHRTRYQVPMRTEYILIACVLLLCALGIWSEWINDGTKSEILLHQRQNTSSIPLPPFYFQDRVKLRHLLENAVHKVINEGSHEENGVSRKAAAILQSSHDAECSLISPNELESIIDLYQAQFLDYLNGEEGMAEENLFGGSLNNLSQPFNLKATWCKIHQYALYIKSRSYNRTHFHELGRRVRSNLIAYTILHNKPSLTPFLIPEYSTGNRLPATYNSVQKLQSELSSVILDISRLLYPWLKPTYSSIHDMQTSFLHTPHQEGIALCSGKWHFEMAVHAITTLRTVLNCTLPIEVFYGGDDDLTPYMISAFNAIPDVKTVNLLEFFPEETRLWGGWSMKPYAMLASKFRRVIILDADTLFFEDPRVILKSSGFVKYGQVFYHDRTLGGNDPWWFKSINPIWSKYSSGLRYMKKDLGSSQHEMESGVVAIDKARTGVLHAMLLAAKMNSKFERDEITYHRVYGDKETYWISFDIARVPYVFSPAFGGTVGYKNEKGNICGGLFHTDERLKPLWWNGGVVANKHGSRDNEFIKFEFAAFDTHAVGIEWEWETKVSPFCLGPNEPDKEILVLSDTNRAKGEKYVQIYKEIKENGWKNYFDTIF
;
A
#
# COMPACT_ATOMS: atom_id res chain seq x y z
N MET A 1 -27.21 -21.66 11.87
CA MET A 1 -26.67 -21.60 13.25
C MET A 1 -25.36 -20.85 13.19
N GLY A 2 -25.09 -19.90 14.08
CA GLY A 2 -23.80 -19.17 14.07
C GLY A 2 -22.61 -20.08 14.36
N PRO A 3 -21.38 -19.69 13.97
CA PRO A 3 -20.18 -20.45 14.32
C PRO A 3 -20.04 -20.57 15.84
N LYS A 4 -19.70 -21.77 16.31
CA LYS A 4 -19.48 -22.01 17.74
C LYS A 4 -18.29 -21.17 18.23
N VAL A 5 -18.29 -20.79 19.50
CA VAL A 5 -17.22 -19.97 20.10
C VAL A 5 -15.86 -20.67 19.92
N GLU A 6 -15.81 -22.00 20.03
CA GLU A 6 -14.60 -22.78 19.77
C GLU A 6 -14.03 -22.57 18.36
N ASN A 7 -14.89 -22.49 17.35
CA ASN A 7 -14.49 -22.31 15.95
C ASN A 7 -14.07 -20.85 15.66
N LEU A 8 -14.72 -19.88 16.33
CA LEU A 8 -14.32 -18.48 16.26
C LEU A 8 -12.94 -18.28 16.90
N MET A 9 -12.76 -18.77 18.13
CA MET A 9 -11.50 -18.58 18.85
C MET A 9 -10.33 -19.34 18.21
N SER A 10 -10.56 -20.52 17.62
CA SER A 10 -9.51 -21.25 16.88
C SER A 10 -9.10 -20.55 15.59
N ALA A 11 -10.00 -19.80 14.94
CA ALA A 11 -9.68 -18.96 13.79
C ALA A 11 -8.86 -17.71 14.18
N PHE A 12 -9.04 -17.18 15.39
CA PHE A 12 -8.20 -16.08 15.92
C PHE A 12 -6.83 -16.56 16.41
N SER A 13 -6.76 -17.69 17.12
CA SER A 13 -5.49 -18.34 17.51
C SER A 13 -5.73 -19.74 18.07
N SER A 14 -4.95 -20.72 17.59
CA SER A 14 -5.00 -22.12 18.05
C SER A 14 -4.64 -22.30 19.54
N GLY A 15 -4.02 -21.31 20.17
CA GLY A 15 -3.62 -21.35 21.58
C GLY A 15 -4.68 -20.91 22.60
N ILE A 16 -5.88 -20.50 22.18
CA ILE A 16 -6.90 -19.99 23.10
C ILE A 16 -7.78 -21.15 23.62
N PRO A 17 -7.86 -21.38 24.94
CA PRO A 17 -8.68 -22.45 25.52
C PRO A 17 -10.17 -22.07 25.51
N ALA A 18 -10.80 -22.15 24.33
CA ALA A 18 -12.15 -21.65 24.09
C ALA A 18 -13.21 -22.28 25.02
N ARG A 19 -13.03 -23.55 25.40
CA ARG A 19 -13.88 -24.28 26.37
C ARG A 19 -13.82 -23.74 27.80
N ALA A 20 -12.84 -22.89 28.12
CA ALA A 20 -12.70 -22.23 29.43
C ALA A 20 -13.25 -20.78 29.45
N LEU A 21 -13.88 -20.33 28.36
CA LEU A 21 -14.50 -19.01 28.27
C LEU A 21 -15.91 -19.03 28.87
N ALA A 22 -16.18 -18.11 29.80
CA ALA A 22 -17.51 -17.92 30.38
C ALA A 22 -18.18 -16.67 29.80
N LEU A 23 -19.47 -16.77 29.49
CA LEU A 23 -20.28 -15.65 29.01
C LEU A 23 -20.59 -14.65 30.14
N VAL A 24 -19.91 -13.51 30.16
CA VAL A 24 -20.13 -12.46 31.16
C VAL A 24 -21.28 -11.54 30.71
N LYS A 25 -22.44 -11.66 31.35
CA LYS A 25 -23.67 -10.89 31.04
C LYS A 25 -23.79 -9.55 31.77
N SER A 26 -22.69 -8.95 32.23
CA SER A 26 -22.76 -7.68 32.98
C SER A 26 -23.03 -6.50 32.05
N PRO A 27 -24.14 -5.76 32.21
CA PRO A 27 -24.53 -4.68 31.29
C PRO A 27 -23.57 -3.48 31.30
N GLY A 28 -22.79 -3.30 32.38
CA GLY A 28 -21.74 -2.27 32.45
C GLY A 28 -20.41 -2.68 31.80
N LEU A 29 -20.25 -3.95 31.37
CA LEU A 29 -19.00 -4.43 30.77
C LEU A 29 -18.56 -3.66 29.50
N PRO A 30 -19.43 -3.33 28.53
CA PRO A 30 -19.00 -2.62 27.32
C PRO A 30 -18.39 -1.26 27.63
N ASN A 31 -19.01 -0.48 28.52
CA ASN A 31 -18.54 0.85 28.90
C ASN A 31 -17.23 0.80 29.70
N GLU A 32 -17.04 -0.23 30.53
CA GLU A 32 -15.76 -0.43 31.24
C GLU A 32 -14.63 -0.91 30.33
N LEU A 33 -14.93 -1.75 29.33
CA LEU A 33 -13.96 -2.16 28.31
C LEU A 33 -13.55 -0.96 27.43
N LEU A 34 -14.52 -0.15 27.00
CA LEU A 34 -14.27 1.09 26.27
C LEU A 34 -13.42 2.05 27.11
N ALA A 35 -13.79 2.30 28.37
CA ALA A 35 -13.00 3.15 29.27
C ALA A 35 -11.58 2.58 29.55
N MET A 36 -11.38 1.26 29.53
CA MET A 36 -10.05 0.64 29.64
C MET A 36 -9.22 0.83 28.36
N GLU A 37 -9.85 0.80 27.19
CA GLU A 37 -9.22 1.04 25.89
C GLU A 37 -8.87 2.52 25.71
N GLU A 38 -9.79 3.43 26.03
CA GLU A 38 -9.56 4.89 26.03
C GLU A 38 -8.42 5.28 26.98
N ARG A 39 -8.32 4.65 28.16
CA ARG A 39 -7.18 4.84 29.10
C ARG A 39 -5.83 4.35 28.56
N GLN A 40 -5.80 3.55 27.50
CA GLN A 40 -4.57 3.12 26.82
C GLN A 40 -4.20 4.04 25.65
N VAL A 41 -5.10 4.93 25.21
CA VAL A 41 -4.80 5.94 24.19
C VAL A 41 -4.03 7.10 24.83
N ILE A 42 -2.75 7.20 24.51
CA ILE A 42 -1.91 8.33 24.94
C ILE A 42 -2.34 9.59 24.16
N ARG A 43 -2.91 10.56 24.89
CA ARG A 43 -3.38 11.84 24.34
C ARG A 43 -2.53 13.05 24.75
N SER A 44 -1.49 12.84 25.55
CA SER A 44 -0.63 13.90 26.06
C SER A 44 0.84 13.50 25.91
N TYR A 45 1.66 14.40 25.40
CA TYR A 45 3.07 14.19 25.09
C TYR A 45 3.96 15.21 25.82
N LYS A 46 5.20 14.81 26.11
CA LYS A 46 6.19 15.66 26.76
C LYS A 46 7.55 15.51 26.08
N PHE A 47 8.12 16.63 25.63
CA PHE A 47 9.36 16.65 24.87
C PHE A 47 10.39 17.56 25.53
N GLY A 48 11.63 17.10 25.66
CA GLY A 48 12.72 17.92 26.16
C GLY A 48 13.17 18.93 25.10
N VAL A 49 13.58 20.13 25.51
CA VAL A 49 14.20 21.12 24.60
C VAL A 49 15.50 21.64 25.20
N GLY A 50 16.61 21.12 24.69
CA GLY A 50 17.97 21.57 24.94
C GLY A 50 18.36 22.73 24.04
N TYR A 51 19.21 23.62 24.54
CA TYR A 51 19.80 24.72 23.78
C TYR A 51 21.33 24.67 23.90
N CYS A 52 22.02 24.68 22.76
CA CYS A 52 23.47 24.68 22.64
C CYS A 52 23.94 25.94 21.91
N LYS A 53 24.69 26.78 22.61
CA LYS A 53 25.40 27.93 22.06
C LYS A 53 26.66 27.47 21.30
N ALA A 54 27.30 28.38 20.57
CA ALA A 54 28.59 28.15 19.94
C ALA A 54 29.61 27.48 20.90
N ARG A 55 30.30 26.45 20.39
CA ARG A 55 31.28 25.60 21.10
C ARG A 55 30.72 24.72 22.24
N GLN A 56 29.42 24.73 22.51
CA GLN A 56 28.79 23.79 23.45
C GLN A 56 28.44 22.49 22.74
N VAL A 57 28.99 21.37 23.21
CA VAL A 57 28.87 20.07 22.52
C VAL A 57 28.47 18.92 23.44
N THR A 58 28.15 19.17 24.72
CA THR A 58 27.77 18.12 25.68
C THR A 58 26.43 18.38 26.38
N GLU A 59 25.81 17.31 26.89
CA GLU A 59 24.65 17.36 27.79
C GLU A 59 24.89 18.33 28.96
N ALA A 60 26.09 18.35 29.54
CA ALA A 60 26.42 19.20 30.67
C ALA A 60 26.47 20.70 30.31
N ASP A 61 27.03 21.05 29.14
CA ASP A 61 27.08 22.43 28.65
C ASP A 61 25.66 22.96 28.42
N MET A 62 24.86 22.17 27.70
CA MET A 62 23.46 22.45 27.37
C MET A 62 22.60 22.66 28.61
N MET A 63 22.72 21.80 29.63
CA MET A 63 21.98 21.92 30.89
C MET A 63 22.48 23.10 31.76
N SER A 64 23.72 23.57 31.56
CA SER A 64 24.33 24.65 32.36
C SER A 64 23.99 26.06 31.87
N ASN A 65 23.27 26.21 30.74
CA ASN A 65 22.90 27.50 30.19
C ASN A 65 22.00 28.30 31.16
N ARG A 66 22.50 29.44 31.62
CA ARG A 66 21.86 30.24 32.68
C ARG A 66 20.50 30.77 32.23
N HIS A 67 19.57 30.80 33.18
CA HIS A 67 18.28 31.45 33.03
C HIS A 67 18.47 32.97 33.00
N VAL A 68 17.80 33.67 32.10
CA VAL A 68 17.63 35.12 32.18
C VAL A 68 16.17 35.43 31.92
N LEU A 69 15.44 35.81 32.96
CA LEU A 69 14.23 36.61 32.86
C LEU A 69 14.48 37.86 33.71
N LYS A 70 14.70 38.99 33.04
CA LYS A 70 14.50 40.29 33.68
C LYS A 70 13.06 40.70 33.46
N VAL A 71 12.45 41.18 34.55
CA VAL A 71 11.07 41.68 34.53
C VAL A 71 10.98 42.79 33.47
N ASN A 72 10.03 42.63 32.54
CA ASN A 72 9.71 43.48 31.37
C ASN A 72 10.28 43.05 30.01
N ASP A 73 11.14 42.04 29.89
CA ASP A 73 11.49 41.47 28.58
C ASP A 73 11.38 39.93 28.58
N LEU A 74 10.37 39.41 27.88
CA LEU A 74 9.99 38.00 27.86
C LEU A 74 10.86 37.21 26.87
N MET A 75 12.16 37.08 27.14
CA MET A 75 13.04 35.93 26.80
C MET A 75 14.51 36.34 27.00
N ALA A 76 15.33 35.42 27.51
CA ALA A 76 16.73 35.64 27.91
C ALA A 76 17.60 36.53 26.99
N ASP A 77 18.32 37.47 27.60
CA ASP A 77 19.41 38.28 26.99
C ASP A 77 20.47 37.38 26.30
N ASP A 78 20.60 36.16 26.81
CA ASP A 78 21.67 35.21 26.53
C ASP A 78 21.29 34.13 25.49
N ALA A 79 20.06 34.18 24.94
CA ALA A 79 19.52 33.23 23.97
C ALA A 79 19.40 33.85 22.57
N SER A 80 19.79 33.12 21.53
CA SER A 80 19.79 33.64 20.16
C SER A 80 18.38 33.98 19.66
N PRO A 81 18.23 34.99 18.77
CA PRO A 81 16.95 35.27 18.11
C PRO A 81 16.39 34.06 17.36
N ALA A 82 17.25 33.21 16.82
CA ALA A 82 16.87 31.97 16.15
C ALA A 82 16.22 30.97 17.12
N PHE A 83 16.79 30.79 18.32
CA PHE A 83 16.19 29.93 19.35
C PHE A 83 14.86 30.50 19.86
N LYS A 84 14.77 31.82 20.07
CA LYS A 84 13.50 32.49 20.43
C LYS A 84 12.42 32.25 19.35
N SER A 85 12.76 32.41 18.07
CA SER A 85 11.89 32.10 16.94
C SER A 85 11.47 30.63 16.89
N PHE A 86 12.36 29.70 17.26
CA PHE A 86 12.04 28.27 17.32
C PHE A 86 11.07 27.92 18.45
N LEU A 87 11.23 28.51 19.65
CA LEU A 87 10.29 28.30 20.75
C LEU A 87 8.87 28.78 20.38
N SER A 88 8.75 29.92 19.71
CA SER A 88 7.46 30.42 19.18
C SER A 88 6.86 29.51 18.10
N PHE A 89 7.70 28.85 17.29
CA PHE A 89 7.26 27.86 16.31
C PHE A 89 6.73 26.57 16.98
N LEU A 90 7.33 26.14 18.10
CA LEU A 90 6.84 24.97 18.85
C LEU A 90 5.45 25.20 19.45
N GLY A 91 5.21 26.35 20.08
CA GLY A 91 3.93 26.64 20.71
C GLY A 91 3.88 27.96 21.50
N GLU A 92 2.83 28.10 22.28
CA GLU A 92 2.56 29.28 23.10
C GLU A 92 3.36 29.23 24.40
N THR A 93 3.84 30.40 24.86
CA THR A 93 4.42 30.53 26.20
C THR A 93 3.29 30.70 27.22
N ILE A 94 3.21 29.79 28.18
CA ILE A 94 2.18 29.78 29.22
C ILE A 94 2.77 30.02 30.61
N GLU A 95 2.02 30.68 31.51
CA GLU A 95 2.36 30.74 32.94
C GLU A 95 2.00 29.41 33.61
N LEU A 96 2.91 28.85 34.40
CA LEU A 96 2.69 27.58 35.11
C LEU A 96 1.79 27.73 36.34
N ARG A 97 1.81 28.89 37.00
CA ARG A 97 1.03 29.16 38.22
C ARG A 97 -0.47 29.04 37.94
N GLY A 98 -1.11 28.04 38.53
CA GLY A 98 -2.55 27.79 38.33
C GLY A 98 -2.92 27.21 36.97
N TRP A 99 -1.95 26.72 36.18
CA TRP A 99 -2.20 26.07 34.89
C TRP A 99 -3.13 24.86 35.03
N LYS A 100 -4.15 24.78 34.15
CA LYS A 100 -5.21 23.75 34.21
C LYS A 100 -5.10 22.66 33.14
N GLY A 101 -4.22 22.81 32.15
CA GLY A 101 -4.00 21.81 31.10
C GLY A 101 -3.03 20.71 31.54
N TYR A 102 -2.62 19.86 30.60
CA TYR A 102 -1.56 18.88 30.84
C TYR A 102 -0.29 19.58 31.34
N ARG A 103 0.27 19.12 32.48
CA ARG A 103 1.41 19.75 33.17
C ARG A 103 2.75 19.03 33.03
N ALA A 104 2.79 17.84 32.41
CA ALA A 104 3.97 16.98 32.22
C ALA A 104 4.87 16.63 33.42
N GLY A 105 4.53 17.08 34.64
CA GLY A 105 5.35 16.93 35.85
C GLY A 105 5.96 18.24 36.35
N LEU A 106 5.67 19.37 35.71
CA LEU A 106 6.02 20.72 36.16
C LEU A 106 5.17 21.17 37.36
N ASP A 107 5.74 22.04 38.20
CA ASP A 107 5.08 22.68 39.33
C ASP A 107 4.11 23.77 38.86
N VAL A 108 2.83 23.57 39.15
CA VAL A 108 1.73 24.52 38.87
C VAL A 108 1.16 25.16 40.14
N SER A 109 1.71 24.83 41.32
CA SER A 109 1.19 25.28 42.62
C SER A 109 1.51 26.75 42.94
N GLY A 110 2.44 27.35 42.19
CA GLY A 110 2.94 28.70 42.43
C GLY A 110 4.19 28.76 43.33
N THR A 111 4.79 27.62 43.67
CA THR A 111 6.12 27.60 44.33
C THR A 111 7.29 27.80 43.37
N ASN A 112 7.02 27.84 42.06
CA ASN A 112 7.96 28.08 40.95
C ASN A 112 9.16 27.11 40.93
N GLN A 113 9.01 25.92 41.51
CA GLN A 113 10.10 24.95 41.66
C GLN A 113 10.66 24.45 40.32
N THR A 114 9.83 24.45 39.27
CA THR A 114 10.21 24.09 37.90
C THR A 114 10.15 25.30 36.96
N GLY A 115 10.33 26.51 37.48
CA GLY A 115 10.25 27.76 36.71
C GLY A 115 8.85 28.38 36.78
N THR A 116 8.70 29.51 36.07
CA THR A 116 7.43 30.28 36.03
C THR A 116 6.62 30.05 34.76
N HIS A 117 7.27 29.65 33.66
CA HIS A 117 6.67 29.51 32.34
C HIS A 117 7.16 28.23 31.63
N ALA A 118 6.37 27.75 30.67
CA ALA A 118 6.74 26.67 29.75
C ALA A 118 6.20 26.95 28.35
N ILE A 119 6.66 26.17 27.36
CA ILE A 119 6.07 26.18 26.01
C ILE A 119 5.07 25.03 25.90
N TYR A 120 3.89 25.30 25.36
CA TYR A 120 2.77 24.37 25.27
C TYR A 120 2.02 24.52 23.94
N THR A 121 1.43 23.43 23.45
CA THR A 121 0.45 23.51 22.36
C THR A 121 -0.63 22.45 22.49
N LYS A 122 -1.83 22.77 22.02
CA LYS A 122 -2.80 21.76 21.56
C LYS A 122 -2.61 21.53 20.07
N TRP A 123 -2.61 20.28 19.65
CA TRP A 123 -2.36 19.92 18.26
C TRP A 123 -3.08 18.60 17.93
N GLN A 124 -3.98 18.63 16.95
CA GLN A 124 -4.84 17.48 16.56
C GLN A 124 -5.57 16.79 17.73
N GLY A 125 -5.96 17.55 18.75
CA GLY A 125 -6.59 17.02 19.97
C GLY A 125 -5.63 16.42 21.00
N TYR A 126 -4.32 16.42 20.72
CA TYR A 126 -3.26 16.10 21.66
C TYR A 126 -2.80 17.34 22.44
N GLU A 127 -2.39 17.15 23.69
CA GLU A 127 -1.70 18.17 24.49
C GLU A 127 -0.19 17.90 24.51
N VAL A 128 0.62 18.88 24.10
CA VAL A 128 2.08 18.76 24.07
C VAL A 128 2.70 19.82 24.97
N MET A 129 3.53 19.38 25.92
CA MET A 129 4.29 20.25 26.83
C MET A 129 5.78 20.10 26.55
N PHE A 130 6.51 21.22 26.50
CA PHE A 130 7.95 21.22 26.24
C PHE A 130 8.75 21.58 27.50
N HIS A 131 9.62 20.67 27.92
CA HIS A 131 10.57 20.91 29.01
C HIS A 131 11.79 21.66 28.47
N VAL A 132 11.69 22.98 28.39
CA VAL A 132 12.76 23.84 27.88
C VAL A 132 13.83 24.05 28.95
N SER A 133 15.05 23.56 28.69
CA SER A 133 16.22 23.64 29.58
C SER A 133 16.48 25.04 30.14
N THR A 134 16.34 26.08 29.32
CA THR A 134 16.53 27.49 29.72
C THR A 134 15.37 28.08 30.52
N LEU A 135 14.16 27.51 30.46
CA LEU A 135 12.99 27.94 31.25
C LEU A 135 12.94 27.27 32.64
N LEU A 136 13.53 26.08 32.78
CA LEU A 136 13.73 25.41 34.06
C LEU A 136 14.77 26.15 34.92
N PRO A 137 14.66 26.19 36.26
CA PRO A 137 15.59 26.91 37.13
C PRO A 137 17.03 26.41 36.99
N TYR A 138 17.99 27.33 37.13
CA TYR A 138 19.42 27.03 37.18
C TYR A 138 19.91 27.10 38.64
N ASN A 139 20.71 26.14 39.09
CA ASN A 139 21.25 26.10 40.44
C ASN A 139 22.79 26.11 40.44
N GLU A 140 23.40 27.24 40.83
CA GLU A 140 24.87 27.40 40.86
C GLU A 140 25.61 26.35 41.71
N LYS A 141 24.96 25.81 42.74
CA LYS A 141 25.56 24.82 43.65
C LYS A 141 25.55 23.40 43.07
N ASP A 142 24.71 23.15 42.07
CA ASP A 142 24.57 21.85 41.42
C ASP A 142 25.26 21.84 40.05
N LYS A 143 26.52 21.41 40.03
CA LYS A 143 27.30 21.31 38.78
C LYS A 143 26.74 20.33 37.75
N GLN A 144 25.76 19.47 38.11
CA GLN A 144 25.14 18.53 37.18
C GLN A 144 23.72 18.95 36.75
N GLN A 145 23.17 20.02 37.34
CA GLN A 145 21.81 20.53 37.07
C GLN A 145 20.75 19.41 37.13
N LEU A 146 20.77 18.63 38.22
CA LEU A 146 19.99 17.41 38.39
C LEU A 146 18.48 17.63 38.23
N GLU A 147 17.92 18.76 38.67
CA GLU A 147 16.50 19.04 38.46
C GLU A 147 16.17 19.29 36.97
N ARG A 148 17.02 19.97 36.21
CA ARG A 148 16.84 20.10 34.75
C ARG A 148 16.91 18.73 34.07
N LYS A 149 17.91 17.95 34.46
CA LYS A 149 18.14 16.58 33.99
C LYS A 149 17.03 15.60 34.40
N ARG A 150 16.35 15.84 35.52
CA ARG A 150 15.18 15.08 35.99
C ARG A 150 13.96 15.29 35.10
N HIS A 151 13.84 16.42 34.41
CA HIS A 151 12.81 16.61 33.38
C HIS A 151 13.29 16.06 32.03
N LEU A 152 14.27 16.70 31.39
CA LEU A 152 14.70 16.37 30.02
C LEU A 152 15.28 14.94 29.90
N GLY A 153 15.99 14.47 30.92
CA GLY A 153 16.51 13.10 30.97
C GLY A 153 15.44 12.03 31.22
N ASN A 154 14.20 12.39 31.57
CA ASN A 154 13.06 11.47 31.66
C ASN A 154 12.06 11.65 30.50
N ASP A 155 12.40 12.43 29.47
CA ASP A 155 11.64 12.53 28.22
C ASP A 155 12.15 11.50 27.21
N ILE A 156 11.27 10.99 26.35
CA ILE A 156 11.64 9.96 25.37
C ILE A 156 12.25 10.60 24.13
N VAL A 157 11.71 11.74 23.72
CA VAL A 157 12.22 12.59 22.65
C VAL A 157 12.78 13.87 23.24
N VAL A 158 14.00 14.23 22.88
CA VAL A 158 14.65 15.49 23.25
C VAL A 158 15.08 16.22 21.99
N ILE A 159 14.60 17.45 21.84
CA ILE A 159 15.03 18.38 20.80
C ILE A 159 16.30 19.07 21.29
N ILE A 160 17.33 19.15 20.47
CA ILE A 160 18.58 19.85 20.75
C ILE A 160 18.71 20.95 19.72
N PHE A 161 18.46 22.20 20.13
CA PHE A 161 18.64 23.36 19.26
C PHE A 161 20.11 23.83 19.30
N GLN A 162 20.72 24.01 18.13
CA GLN A 162 22.11 24.44 17.99
C GLN A 162 22.19 25.75 17.20
N ASP A 163 22.91 26.74 17.72
CA ASP A 163 23.15 28.00 17.01
C ASP A 163 24.19 27.87 15.88
N THR A 164 25.00 26.82 15.91
CA THR A 164 26.19 26.61 15.07
C THR A 164 26.29 25.17 14.59
N ASP A 165 27.13 24.92 13.57
CA ASP A 165 27.45 23.58 13.07
C ASP A 165 28.44 22.80 13.96
N ASP A 166 28.57 23.17 15.24
CA ASP A 166 29.40 22.44 16.22
C ASP A 166 28.82 21.03 16.45
N GLN A 167 29.65 19.98 16.30
CA GLN A 167 29.15 18.60 16.40
C GLN A 167 28.86 18.19 17.85
N PHE A 168 27.58 17.99 18.16
CA PHE A 168 27.15 17.56 19.49
C PHE A 168 27.56 16.11 19.79
N GLN A 169 28.15 15.88 20.97
CA GLN A 169 28.64 14.58 21.40
C GLN A 169 27.49 13.71 21.92
N LEU A 170 26.97 12.82 21.07
CA LEU A 170 25.92 11.86 21.42
C LEU A 170 26.25 11.02 22.67
N SER A 171 27.53 10.70 22.89
CA SER A 171 28.02 9.97 24.06
C SER A 171 27.90 10.73 25.38
N SER A 172 27.63 12.04 25.35
CA SER A 172 27.41 12.84 26.56
C SER A 172 25.98 12.70 27.11
N ILE A 173 25.01 12.26 26.30
CA ILE A 173 23.63 12.00 26.75
C ILE A 173 23.64 10.72 27.58
N SER A 174 23.49 10.88 28.89
CA SER A 174 23.63 9.79 29.86
C SER A 174 22.30 9.10 30.18
N SER A 175 21.16 9.62 29.68
CA SER A 175 19.85 9.04 29.96
C SER A 175 19.60 7.72 29.22
N HIS A 176 19.09 6.74 29.96
CA HIS A 176 18.52 5.54 29.37
C HIS A 176 17.13 5.79 28.73
N GLN A 177 16.40 6.83 29.13
CA GLN A 177 15.03 7.12 28.66
C GLN A 177 14.98 7.93 27.37
N ASN A 178 15.97 8.79 27.10
CA ASN A 178 16.07 9.43 25.79
C ASN A 178 16.34 8.35 24.72
N HIS A 179 15.41 8.21 23.76
CA HIS A 179 15.47 7.27 22.64
C HIS A 179 15.54 7.97 21.28
N ILE A 180 15.18 9.25 21.24
CA ILE A 180 15.20 10.07 20.03
C ILE A 180 15.78 11.44 20.38
N LEU A 181 16.78 11.86 19.61
CA LEU A 181 17.42 13.16 19.72
C LEU A 181 17.19 13.92 18.40
N ALA A 182 16.40 14.98 18.47
CA ALA A 182 16.00 15.80 17.33
C ALA A 182 16.87 17.05 17.27
N PHE A 183 17.90 17.05 16.43
CA PHE A 183 18.82 18.18 16.27
C PHE A 183 18.21 19.20 15.33
N VAL A 184 18.09 20.45 15.78
CA VAL A 184 17.53 21.56 15.00
C VAL A 184 18.52 22.72 15.00
N LYS A 185 18.74 23.35 13.85
CA LYS A 185 19.53 24.59 13.73
C LYS A 185 18.86 25.57 12.76
N PRO A 186 19.13 26.89 12.82
CA PRO A 186 18.66 27.81 11.79
C PRO A 186 19.32 27.51 10.44
N GLU A 187 18.55 27.60 9.36
CA GLU A 187 19.03 27.40 7.98
C GLU A 187 18.12 28.20 7.02
N GLY A 188 18.67 29.25 6.41
CA GLY A 188 17.88 30.24 5.66
C GLY A 188 16.79 30.89 6.53
N ASP A 189 15.60 31.09 5.96
CA ASP A 189 14.43 31.60 6.69
C ASP A 189 13.77 30.55 7.60
N GLY A 190 14.17 29.28 7.50
CA GLY A 190 13.61 28.15 8.22
C GLY A 190 14.59 27.52 9.21
N PHE A 191 14.49 26.21 9.33
CA PHE A 191 15.32 25.39 10.21
C PHE A 191 15.76 24.11 9.49
N LYS A 192 16.99 23.66 9.76
CA LYS A 192 17.46 22.33 9.37
C LYS A 192 17.27 21.36 10.54
N PHE A 193 16.69 20.19 10.27
CA PHE A 193 16.38 19.17 11.28
C PHE A 193 16.91 17.80 10.88
N ILE A 194 17.66 17.17 11.77
CA ILE A 194 18.09 15.76 11.65
C ILE A 194 17.79 15.02 12.94
N CYS A 195 17.56 13.71 12.85
CA CYS A 195 17.14 12.88 13.97
C CYS A 195 18.13 11.74 14.21
N ALA A 196 18.66 11.64 15.43
CA ALA A 196 19.37 10.45 15.89
C ALA A 196 18.42 9.55 16.68
N VAL A 197 18.30 8.29 16.28
CA VAL A 197 17.35 7.33 16.85
C VAL A 197 18.14 6.19 17.51
N LYS A 198 17.75 5.82 18.73
CA LYS A 198 18.41 4.79 19.52
C LYS A 198 18.11 3.39 18.96
N GLN A 199 19.11 2.51 18.99
CA GLN A 199 18.99 1.15 18.47
C GLN A 199 17.81 0.40 19.11
N GLY A 200 16.99 -0.24 18.27
CA GLY A 200 15.80 -0.98 18.70
C GLY A 200 14.50 -0.16 18.71
N VAL A 201 14.54 1.15 18.40
CA VAL A 201 13.35 1.90 18.00
C VAL A 201 13.06 1.61 16.52
N PRO A 202 11.83 1.18 16.13
CA PRO A 202 11.48 0.97 14.73
C PRO A 202 11.46 2.27 13.92
N ILE A 203 11.55 2.16 12.58
CA ILE A 203 11.35 3.29 11.65
C ILE A 203 9.93 3.86 11.83
N PHE A 204 9.80 5.18 11.74
CA PHE A 204 8.55 5.92 11.83
C PHE A 204 8.47 7.00 10.76
N ILE A 205 7.24 7.32 10.35
CA ILE A 205 6.91 8.28 9.29
C ILE A 205 6.19 9.51 9.88
N PRO A 206 6.15 10.68 9.21
CA PRO A 206 6.74 10.97 7.90
C PRO A 206 8.28 11.00 7.93
N GLU A 207 8.91 10.78 6.78
CA GLU A 207 10.37 10.85 6.64
C GLU A 207 10.86 12.31 6.66
N ILE A 208 12.10 12.53 7.09
CA ILE A 208 12.75 13.85 7.04
C ILE A 208 12.97 14.22 5.56
N PRO A 209 12.62 15.44 5.11
CA PRO A 209 12.82 15.84 3.71
C PRO A 209 14.30 15.81 3.31
N ASP A 210 14.54 15.74 2.01
CA ASP A 210 15.86 15.97 1.41
C ASP A 210 15.75 17.15 0.42
N PRO A 211 16.34 18.33 0.72
CA PRO A 211 17.17 18.63 1.87
C PRO A 211 16.39 18.65 3.20
N PRO A 212 17.05 18.38 4.35
CA PRO A 212 16.42 18.27 5.68
C PRO A 212 16.07 19.62 6.30
N ILE A 213 15.34 20.46 5.56
CA ILE A 213 15.00 21.84 5.89
C ILE A 213 13.47 21.98 5.90
N PHE A 214 12.94 22.70 6.87
CA PHE A 214 11.51 23.00 7.02
C PHE A 214 11.31 24.49 7.35
N GLY A 215 10.17 25.02 6.95
CA GLY A 215 9.80 26.43 7.17
C GLY A 215 9.30 26.71 8.59
N LYS A 216 8.87 27.96 8.80
CA LYS A 216 8.26 28.43 10.07
C LYS A 216 6.72 28.46 10.02
N ASP A 217 6.15 27.97 8.93
CA ASP A 217 4.72 27.94 8.65
C ASP A 217 4.00 26.79 9.38
N ALA A 218 2.66 26.80 9.29
CA ALA A 218 1.81 25.81 9.95
C ALA A 218 1.95 24.37 9.41
N VAL A 219 2.30 24.18 8.14
CA VAL A 219 2.50 22.84 7.54
C VAL A 219 3.82 22.26 8.01
N SER A 220 4.90 23.06 7.98
CA SER A 220 6.20 22.69 8.54
C SER A 220 6.11 22.37 10.04
N ARG A 221 5.27 23.09 10.77
CA ARG A 221 4.96 22.83 12.19
C ARG A 221 4.21 21.53 12.42
N ASP A 222 3.15 21.25 11.64
CA ASP A 222 2.39 20.01 11.72
C ASP A 222 3.26 18.78 11.40
N PHE A 223 4.10 18.90 10.37
CA PHE A 223 5.12 17.91 10.01
C PHE A 223 6.10 17.63 11.15
N PHE A 224 6.66 18.69 11.76
CA PHE A 224 7.63 18.53 12.85
C PHE A 224 7.01 17.87 14.09
N LEU A 225 5.78 18.27 14.48
CA LEU A 225 5.06 17.66 15.60
C LEU A 225 4.67 16.18 15.31
N HIS A 226 4.28 15.85 14.08
CA HIS A 226 4.06 14.47 13.64
C HIS A 226 5.28 13.58 13.88
N ILE A 227 6.47 14.03 13.49
CA ILE A 227 7.72 13.27 13.65
C ILE A 227 8.03 13.01 15.13
N LEU A 228 7.90 14.01 16.00
CA LEU A 228 8.16 13.84 17.44
C LEU A 228 7.18 12.83 18.07
N VAL A 229 5.88 12.95 17.77
CA VAL A 229 4.84 12.06 18.31
C VAL A 229 4.98 10.63 17.79
N ASN A 230 5.22 10.45 16.48
CA ASN A 230 5.39 9.11 15.90
C ASN A 230 6.72 8.46 16.33
N GLY A 231 7.76 9.26 16.55
CA GLY A 231 9.00 8.82 17.19
C GLY A 231 8.79 8.30 18.62
N GLU A 232 8.05 9.04 19.45
CA GLU A 232 7.75 8.56 20.82
C GLU A 232 6.94 7.25 20.77
N ARG A 233 5.93 7.18 19.89
CA ARG A 233 5.12 5.96 19.67
C ARG A 233 5.95 4.76 19.21
N ALA A 234 6.93 4.97 18.33
CA ALA A 234 7.87 3.93 17.91
C ALA A 234 8.76 3.49 19.08
N SER A 235 9.20 4.43 19.92
CA SER A 235 10.06 4.16 21.07
C SER A 235 9.42 3.23 22.11
N TYR A 236 8.09 3.23 22.25
CA TYR A 236 7.36 2.27 23.10
C TYR A 236 7.56 0.80 22.68
N LYS A 237 7.86 0.53 21.41
CA LYS A 237 8.15 -0.82 20.88
C LYS A 237 9.58 -1.27 21.14
N SER A 238 10.46 -0.38 21.62
CA SER A 238 11.85 -0.72 21.92
C SER A 238 11.99 -1.62 23.16
N PRO A 239 13.05 -2.44 23.27
CA PRO A 239 13.22 -3.41 24.37
C PRO A 239 13.23 -2.80 25.78
N SER A 240 13.55 -1.51 25.91
CA SER A 240 13.62 -0.79 27.19
C SER A 240 12.24 -0.43 27.78
N PHE A 241 11.22 -0.32 26.93
CA PHE A 241 9.87 0.15 27.26
C PHE A 241 8.80 -0.93 27.08
N ALA A 242 8.88 -1.77 26.03
CA ALA A 242 7.87 -2.79 25.74
C ALA A 242 7.52 -3.70 26.95
N PRO A 243 8.49 -4.17 27.77
CA PRO A 243 8.17 -4.99 28.95
C PRO A 243 7.41 -4.22 30.04
N LYS A 244 7.71 -2.92 30.23
CA LYS A 244 7.08 -2.07 31.26
C LYS A 244 5.63 -1.73 30.89
N ILE A 245 5.39 -1.47 29.60
CA ILE A 245 4.06 -1.21 29.05
C ILE A 245 3.22 -2.49 29.13
N SER A 246 3.77 -3.64 28.72
CA SER A 246 3.11 -4.95 28.84
C SER A 246 2.72 -5.28 30.29
N ARG A 247 3.61 -5.05 31.26
CA ARG A 247 3.35 -5.24 32.70
C ARG A 247 2.27 -4.30 33.25
N THR A 248 2.21 -3.05 32.79
CA THR A 248 1.16 -2.09 33.19
C THR A 248 -0.20 -2.49 32.61
N ARG A 249 -0.20 -3.01 31.38
CA ARG A 249 -1.39 -3.54 30.69
C ARG A 249 -1.93 -4.80 31.36
N SER A 250 -1.08 -5.71 31.83
CA SER A 250 -1.53 -6.93 32.55
C SER A 250 -2.09 -6.62 33.94
N LEU A 251 -1.48 -5.68 34.69
CA LEU A 251 -1.98 -5.23 36.00
C LEU A 251 -3.33 -4.49 35.92
N SER A 252 -3.59 -3.78 34.82
CA SER A 252 -4.89 -3.12 34.60
C SER A 252 -6.00 -4.13 34.32
N LYS A 253 -5.72 -5.14 33.48
CA LYS A 253 -6.63 -6.26 33.19
C LYS A 253 -7.00 -7.07 34.45
N SER A 254 -6.02 -7.36 35.32
CA SER A 254 -6.27 -8.16 36.53
C SER A 254 -7.16 -7.45 37.55
N LYS A 255 -7.06 -6.11 37.67
CA LYS A 255 -7.93 -5.30 38.55
C LYS A 255 -9.41 -5.32 38.13
N MET A 256 -9.71 -5.39 36.83
CA MET A 256 -11.11 -5.51 36.34
C MET A 256 -11.70 -6.92 36.52
N ALA A 257 -10.88 -7.96 36.38
CA ALA A 257 -11.34 -9.33 36.47
C ALA A 257 -11.76 -9.73 37.91
N ASN A 258 -11.02 -9.26 38.92
CA ASN A 258 -11.12 -9.77 40.29
C ASN A 258 -12.51 -9.56 40.95
N PRO A 259 -13.10 -8.34 40.97
CA PRO A 259 -14.38 -8.10 41.64
C PRO A 259 -15.54 -8.86 40.99
N ARG A 260 -15.54 -8.94 39.66
CA ARG A 260 -16.63 -9.52 38.86
C ARG A 260 -16.65 -11.05 38.92
N ILE A 261 -15.49 -11.71 39.06
CA ILE A 261 -15.42 -13.14 39.39
C ILE A 261 -16.06 -13.42 40.76
N GLN A 262 -15.92 -12.50 41.73
CA GLN A 262 -16.49 -12.61 43.07
C GLN A 262 -18.02 -12.43 43.08
N GLU A 263 -18.51 -11.45 42.31
CA GLU A 263 -19.94 -11.15 42.15
C GLU A 263 -20.69 -12.23 41.35
N HIS A 264 -20.06 -12.81 40.31
CA HIS A 264 -20.64 -13.90 39.53
C HIS A 264 -20.59 -15.25 40.27
N ARG A 265 -19.68 -15.43 41.24
CA ARG A 265 -19.61 -16.64 42.10
C ARG A 265 -20.65 -16.63 43.22
N THR A 266 -20.88 -15.48 43.86
CA THR A 266 -21.87 -15.33 44.94
C THR A 266 -23.31 -15.62 44.48
N ARG A 267 -23.62 -15.37 43.20
CA ARG A 267 -24.96 -15.61 42.62
C ARG A 267 -25.24 -17.07 42.22
N TYR A 268 -24.23 -17.96 42.15
CA TYR A 268 -24.38 -19.30 41.54
C TYR A 268 -23.73 -20.48 42.31
N GLN A 269 -23.32 -20.29 43.57
CA GLN A 269 -22.91 -21.37 44.52
C GLN A 269 -22.04 -22.51 43.93
N VAL A 270 -20.88 -22.19 43.33
CA VAL A 270 -19.95 -23.21 42.78
C VAL A 270 -18.80 -23.48 43.77
N PRO A 271 -18.54 -24.74 44.18
CA PRO A 271 -17.44 -25.08 45.11
C PRO A 271 -16.04 -24.91 44.49
N MET A 272 -15.03 -24.65 45.33
CA MET A 272 -13.64 -24.55 44.87
C MET A 272 -13.02 -25.91 44.52
N ARG A 273 -12.43 -25.99 43.31
CA ARG A 273 -11.14 -26.67 43.11
C ARG A 273 -10.21 -25.78 42.28
N THR A 274 -9.01 -25.61 42.82
CA THR A 274 -7.76 -25.06 42.24
C THR A 274 -7.49 -25.70 40.86
N GLU A 275 -7.03 -25.04 39.79
CA GLU A 275 -6.34 -23.74 39.64
C GLU A 275 -6.44 -23.24 38.15
N TYR A 276 -5.88 -22.06 37.82
CA TYR A 276 -5.71 -21.47 36.45
C TYR A 276 -6.94 -20.98 35.64
N ILE A 277 -7.45 -19.79 35.96
CA ILE A 277 -8.10 -18.90 34.97
C ILE A 277 -7.62 -17.45 35.16
N LEU A 278 -6.57 -17.03 34.45
CA LEU A 278 -6.18 -15.62 34.35
C LEU A 278 -5.34 -15.26 33.09
N ILE A 279 -5.57 -15.95 31.97
CA ILE A 279 -4.88 -15.68 30.68
C ILE A 279 -5.85 -15.32 29.53
N ALA A 280 -7.14 -15.67 29.62
CA ALA A 280 -8.11 -15.40 28.54
C ALA A 280 -8.33 -13.92 28.21
N CYS A 281 -8.43 -13.03 29.21
CA CYS A 281 -8.53 -11.57 29.00
C CYS A 281 -7.18 -10.94 28.59
N VAL A 282 -6.06 -11.64 28.78
CA VAL A 282 -4.76 -11.17 28.29
C VAL A 282 -4.70 -11.35 26.78
N LEU A 283 -5.03 -12.55 26.29
CA LEU A 283 -4.97 -12.94 24.88
C LEU A 283 -5.90 -12.10 23.98
N LEU A 284 -7.12 -11.79 24.41
CA LEU A 284 -8.07 -11.00 23.60
C LEU A 284 -7.62 -9.55 23.32
N LEU A 285 -6.59 -9.06 24.03
CA LEU A 285 -5.99 -7.74 23.83
C LEU A 285 -4.52 -7.81 23.37
N CYS A 286 -3.91 -9.00 23.39
CA CYS A 286 -2.67 -9.27 22.64
C CYS A 286 -2.96 -9.56 21.16
N ALA A 287 -4.20 -9.89 20.80
CA ALA A 287 -4.72 -9.94 19.42
C ALA A 287 -4.70 -8.59 18.67
N LEU A 288 -4.18 -7.51 19.28
CA LEU A 288 -3.93 -6.21 18.65
C LEU A 288 -2.42 -5.90 18.49
N GLY A 289 -1.52 -6.91 18.54
CA GLY A 289 -0.10 -6.66 18.30
C GLY A 289 0.86 -7.82 18.56
N ILE A 290 0.98 -8.71 17.56
CA ILE A 290 2.14 -9.53 17.13
C ILE A 290 3.24 -9.84 18.17
N TRP A 291 3.46 -11.13 18.46
CA TRP A 291 4.79 -11.78 18.43
C TRP A 291 4.70 -13.31 18.54
N SER A 292 5.12 -14.00 17.48
CA SER A 292 5.84 -15.28 17.52
C SER A 292 7.12 -15.04 16.70
N GLU A 293 8.28 -15.54 17.07
CA GLU A 293 8.61 -16.96 16.86
C GLU A 293 9.86 -17.35 17.69
N TRP A 294 9.87 -18.55 18.29
CA TRP A 294 10.93 -19.57 18.14
C TRP A 294 10.72 -20.75 19.09
N ILE A 295 11.03 -21.97 18.62
CA ILE A 295 11.93 -22.97 19.24
C ILE A 295 11.80 -24.32 18.50
N ASN A 296 12.89 -24.74 17.86
CA ASN A 296 13.61 -26.01 18.06
C ASN A 296 14.85 -26.00 17.12
N ASP A 297 15.97 -26.66 17.41
CA ASP A 297 16.06 -28.05 17.89
C ASP A 297 17.41 -28.35 18.61
N GLY A 298 17.53 -29.51 19.29
CA GLY A 298 18.82 -30.04 19.78
C GLY A 298 18.80 -30.76 21.14
N THR A 299 19.23 -32.02 21.21
CA THR A 299 18.94 -32.95 22.33
C THR A 299 20.13 -33.38 23.22
N LYS A 300 19.82 -33.58 24.52
CA LYS A 300 20.37 -34.55 25.53
C LYS A 300 21.87 -34.58 25.90
N SER A 301 22.17 -34.32 27.18
CA SER A 301 22.50 -35.38 28.19
C SER A 301 22.69 -34.87 29.64
N GLU A 302 21.85 -35.41 30.53
CA GLU A 302 22.05 -35.84 31.94
C GLU A 302 22.71 -34.98 33.06
N ILE A 303 21.82 -34.43 33.90
CA ILE A 303 21.59 -34.78 35.34
C ILE A 303 22.76 -34.63 36.34
N LEU A 304 22.64 -33.62 37.22
CA LEU A 304 22.65 -33.81 38.68
C LEU A 304 21.96 -32.63 39.40
N LEU A 305 21.36 -32.90 40.56
CA LEU A 305 20.49 -31.95 41.28
C LEU A 305 21.28 -31.04 42.23
N HIS A 306 21.12 -29.71 42.11
CA HIS A 306 20.46 -28.91 43.15
C HIS A 306 20.22 -27.43 42.77
N GLN A 307 19.15 -26.87 43.36
CA GLN A 307 18.84 -25.44 43.52
C GLN A 307 18.71 -24.53 42.27
N ARG A 308 17.43 -24.25 41.94
CA ARG A 308 16.91 -23.02 41.31
C ARG A 308 17.49 -22.60 39.94
N GLN A 309 17.00 -23.32 38.92
CA GLN A 309 16.40 -22.78 37.70
C GLN A 309 17.13 -21.66 36.92
N ASN A 310 17.67 -22.11 35.78
CA ASN A 310 17.71 -21.42 34.49
C ASN A 310 18.77 -20.33 34.29
N THR A 311 19.96 -20.82 33.95
CA THR A 311 20.91 -20.18 33.05
C THR A 311 20.27 -19.69 31.75
N SER A 312 20.71 -18.49 31.36
CA SER A 312 20.83 -17.93 30.02
C SER A 312 20.84 -18.90 28.82
N SER A 313 20.08 -18.57 27.78
CA SER A 313 20.34 -19.01 26.39
C SER A 313 21.20 -17.99 25.63
N ILE A 314 22.35 -18.48 25.19
CA ILE A 314 23.29 -17.94 24.18
C ILE A 314 22.66 -18.30 22.80
N PRO A 315 22.73 -17.49 21.69
CA PRO A 315 24.02 -17.13 21.07
C PRO A 315 24.19 -15.75 20.36
N LEU A 316 25.48 -15.50 20.09
CA LEU A 316 26.14 -14.48 19.24
C LEU A 316 26.32 -15.02 17.79
N PRO A 317 27.22 -14.47 16.94
CA PRO A 317 27.34 -13.12 16.32
C PRO A 317 27.17 -13.29 14.76
N PRO A 318 27.97 -12.76 13.79
CA PRO A 318 28.83 -11.56 13.67
C PRO A 318 28.52 -10.71 12.39
N PHE A 319 29.53 -9.96 11.89
CA PHE A 319 29.59 -9.16 10.64
C PHE A 319 28.76 -7.85 10.62
N TYR A 320 29.29 -6.68 10.19
CA TYR A 320 30.50 -6.41 9.38
C TYR A 320 31.23 -5.09 9.73
N PHE A 321 32.48 -5.00 9.26
CA PHE A 321 33.32 -3.81 9.02
C PHE A 321 33.74 -2.89 10.18
N GLN A 322 34.83 -3.32 10.82
CA GLN A 322 35.90 -2.40 11.24
C GLN A 322 36.70 -1.95 10.00
N ASP A 323 36.53 -0.70 9.55
CA ASP A 323 37.61 0.29 9.39
C ASP A 323 37.00 1.62 8.89
N ARG A 324 36.83 2.57 9.82
CA ARG A 324 36.12 3.84 9.57
C ARG A 324 36.96 4.87 8.80
N VAL A 325 38.26 4.64 8.62
CA VAL A 325 39.17 5.60 7.97
C VAL A 325 38.97 5.61 6.46
N LYS A 326 38.79 4.43 5.85
CA LYS A 326 38.56 4.28 4.40
C LYS A 326 37.23 4.89 3.94
N LEU A 327 36.17 4.78 4.75
CA LEU A 327 34.83 5.28 4.43
C LEU A 327 34.80 6.81 4.33
N ARG A 328 35.58 7.50 5.17
CA ARG A 328 35.64 8.96 5.24
C ARG A 328 36.22 9.58 3.95
N HIS A 329 37.30 9.01 3.44
CA HIS A 329 37.98 9.52 2.23
C HIS A 329 37.18 9.27 0.94
N LEU A 330 36.33 8.22 0.91
CA LEU A 330 35.37 7.98 -0.18
C LEU A 330 34.26 9.04 -0.21
N LEU A 331 33.75 9.44 0.96
CA LEU A 331 32.71 10.46 1.09
C LEU A 331 33.24 11.86 0.71
N GLU A 332 34.46 12.20 1.12
CA GLU A 332 35.10 13.49 0.80
C GLU A 332 35.29 13.69 -0.72
N ASN A 333 35.67 12.64 -1.46
CA ASN A 333 35.78 12.69 -2.93
C ASN A 333 34.41 12.72 -3.64
N ALA A 334 33.37 12.12 -3.07
CA ALA A 334 32.01 12.15 -3.65
C ALA A 334 31.39 13.54 -3.57
N VAL A 335 31.59 14.26 -2.45
CA VAL A 335 31.02 15.60 -2.23
C VAL A 335 31.58 16.64 -3.21
N HIS A 336 32.87 16.60 -3.54
CA HIS A 336 33.44 17.53 -4.52
C HIS A 336 32.95 17.32 -5.96
N LYS A 337 32.49 16.12 -6.32
CA LYS A 337 31.99 15.83 -7.68
C LYS A 337 30.57 16.36 -7.91
N VAL A 338 29.76 16.48 -6.85
CA VAL A 338 28.35 16.89 -6.92
C VAL A 338 28.15 18.40 -7.06
N ILE A 339 29.09 19.20 -6.55
CA ILE A 339 28.93 20.67 -6.46
C ILE A 339 29.09 21.39 -7.82
N ASN A 340 29.71 20.76 -8.83
CA ASN A 340 30.06 21.41 -10.10
C ASN A 340 29.09 21.15 -11.28
N GLU A 341 28.02 20.36 -11.11
CA GLU A 341 27.08 20.00 -12.22
C GLU A 341 25.68 20.65 -12.09
N GLY A 342 25.55 21.70 -11.28
CA GLY A 342 24.29 22.33 -10.89
C GLY A 342 23.65 23.32 -11.88
N SER A 343 23.92 23.22 -13.19
CA SER A 343 23.30 24.06 -14.21
C SER A 343 23.11 23.30 -15.53
N HIS A 344 21.89 22.79 -15.77
CA HIS A 344 21.19 22.52 -17.05
C HIS A 344 20.09 21.44 -16.87
N GLU A 345 19.15 21.40 -17.81
CA GLU A 345 17.78 20.91 -17.69
C GLU A 345 17.53 19.36 -17.71
N GLU A 346 16.26 19.02 -17.42
CA GLU A 346 15.46 17.81 -17.74
C GLU A 346 15.93 16.39 -17.34
N ASN A 347 17.23 16.10 -17.22
CA ASN A 347 17.71 14.70 -17.25
C ASN A 347 17.88 14.00 -15.87
N GLY A 348 16.91 14.18 -14.97
CA GLY A 348 17.08 13.94 -13.52
C GLY A 348 17.12 12.49 -13.02
N VAL A 349 16.33 11.57 -13.57
CA VAL A 349 16.16 10.21 -12.99
C VAL A 349 17.40 9.31 -13.16
N SER A 350 18.28 9.63 -14.11
CA SER A 350 19.34 8.72 -14.53
C SER A 350 20.72 8.98 -13.90
N ARG A 351 20.95 10.17 -13.31
CA ARG A 351 22.27 10.52 -12.73
C ARG A 351 22.64 9.70 -11.49
N LYS A 352 21.67 9.20 -10.70
CA LYS A 352 21.94 8.27 -9.57
C LYS A 352 22.28 6.85 -10.03
N ALA A 353 21.79 6.41 -11.20
CA ALA A 353 22.21 5.15 -11.83
C ALA A 353 23.61 5.28 -12.47
N ALA A 354 23.84 6.40 -13.16
CA ALA A 354 25.11 6.78 -13.77
C ALA A 354 26.31 6.76 -12.80
N ALA A 355 26.12 7.27 -11.57
CA ALA A 355 27.21 7.42 -10.60
C ALA A 355 27.78 6.09 -10.08
N ILE A 356 27.03 4.98 -10.19
CA ILE A 356 27.46 3.63 -9.78
C ILE A 356 28.28 2.93 -10.89
N LEU A 357 28.26 3.43 -12.12
CA LEU A 357 28.87 2.79 -13.31
C LEU A 357 30.38 3.06 -13.50
N GLN A 358 31.08 3.71 -12.56
CA GLN A 358 32.50 4.10 -12.72
C GLN A 358 33.52 3.30 -11.88
N SER A 359 33.15 2.15 -11.30
CA SER A 359 34.10 1.36 -10.49
C SER A 359 34.00 -0.17 -10.63
N SER A 360 34.24 -0.71 -11.83
CA SER A 360 34.96 -1.98 -12.01
C SER A 360 35.25 -2.23 -13.49
N HIS A 361 36.53 -2.19 -13.90
CA HIS A 361 36.94 -2.73 -15.21
C HIS A 361 37.26 -4.24 -15.15
N ASP A 362 37.12 -4.85 -13.96
CA ASP A 362 37.47 -6.24 -13.69
C ASP A 362 36.24 -7.05 -13.23
N ALA A 363 35.96 -8.15 -13.92
CA ALA A 363 34.91 -9.15 -13.69
C ALA A 363 33.43 -8.68 -13.79
N GLU A 364 32.90 -8.63 -15.03
CA GLU A 364 31.50 -8.30 -15.38
C GLU A 364 30.39 -9.09 -14.63
N CYS A 365 30.74 -10.20 -13.98
CA CYS A 365 29.80 -11.15 -13.37
C CYS A 365 30.30 -11.68 -12.01
N SER A 366 30.97 -10.83 -11.21
CA SER A 366 31.39 -11.16 -9.85
C SER A 366 30.20 -11.57 -8.96
N LEU A 367 30.47 -12.37 -7.93
CA LEU A 367 29.46 -12.68 -6.89
C LEU A 367 29.18 -11.44 -6.06
N ILE A 368 27.91 -11.04 -5.99
CA ILE A 368 27.45 -9.85 -5.25
C ILE A 368 26.74 -10.30 -3.97
N SER A 369 26.89 -9.54 -2.88
CA SER A 369 26.23 -9.89 -1.63
C SER A 369 24.71 -9.74 -1.72
N PRO A 370 23.90 -10.58 -1.05
CA PRO A 370 22.44 -10.48 -1.15
C PRO A 370 21.87 -9.12 -0.74
N ASN A 371 22.40 -8.52 0.34
CA ASN A 371 21.95 -7.21 0.83
C ASN A 371 22.21 -6.10 -0.20
N GLU A 372 23.33 -6.19 -0.92
CA GLU A 372 23.68 -5.26 -1.99
C GLU A 372 22.75 -5.45 -3.21
N LEU A 373 22.50 -6.70 -3.63
CA LEU A 373 21.48 -6.99 -4.66
C LEU A 373 20.11 -6.43 -4.26
N GLU A 374 19.65 -6.66 -3.03
CA GLU A 374 18.37 -6.13 -2.53
C GLU A 374 18.28 -4.60 -2.53
N SER A 375 19.40 -3.88 -2.49
CA SER A 375 19.42 -2.41 -2.54
C SER A 375 19.32 -1.82 -3.95
N ILE A 376 19.71 -2.60 -4.99
CA ILE A 376 19.80 -2.13 -6.38
C ILE A 376 18.83 -2.83 -7.34
N ILE A 377 18.23 -3.96 -6.93
CA ILE A 377 17.54 -4.88 -7.84
C ILE A 377 16.36 -4.25 -8.60
N ASP A 378 15.57 -3.40 -7.97
CA ASP A 378 14.36 -2.84 -8.61
C ASP A 378 14.70 -2.01 -9.84
N LEU A 379 15.80 -1.26 -9.79
CA LEU A 379 16.30 -0.48 -10.92
C LEU A 379 16.80 -1.39 -12.04
N TYR A 380 17.63 -2.38 -11.73
CA TYR A 380 18.17 -3.29 -12.74
C TYR A 380 17.11 -4.20 -13.37
N GLN A 381 16.08 -4.60 -12.61
CA GLN A 381 14.92 -5.31 -13.16
C GLN A 381 14.09 -4.41 -14.08
N ALA A 382 13.83 -3.15 -13.70
CA ALA A 382 13.14 -2.19 -14.56
C ALA A 382 13.92 -1.98 -15.87
N GLN A 383 15.20 -1.61 -15.78
CA GLN A 383 16.06 -1.38 -16.95
C GLN A 383 16.12 -2.57 -17.90
N PHE A 384 16.23 -3.80 -17.37
CA PHE A 384 16.24 -5.00 -18.21
C PHE A 384 14.88 -5.26 -18.86
N LEU A 385 13.77 -5.01 -18.17
CA LEU A 385 12.42 -5.14 -18.73
C LEU A 385 12.14 -4.05 -19.77
N ASP A 386 12.60 -2.82 -19.56
CA ASP A 386 12.49 -1.71 -20.50
C ASP A 386 13.32 -1.97 -21.77
N TYR A 387 14.51 -2.58 -21.63
CA TYR A 387 15.29 -3.10 -22.75
C TYR A 387 14.55 -4.22 -23.49
N LEU A 388 13.92 -5.15 -22.76
CA LEU A 388 13.10 -6.20 -23.36
C LEU A 388 11.84 -5.65 -24.05
N ASN A 389 11.31 -4.51 -23.61
CA ASN A 389 10.21 -3.78 -24.24
C ASN A 389 10.67 -2.97 -25.48
N GLY A 390 11.98 -2.82 -25.69
CA GLY A 390 12.57 -2.12 -26.84
C GLY A 390 12.74 -0.61 -26.63
N GLU A 391 12.78 -0.13 -25.39
CA GLU A 391 12.84 1.30 -25.07
C GLU A 391 14.24 1.94 -25.23
N GLU A 392 15.27 1.15 -25.55
CA GLU A 392 16.62 1.68 -25.80
C GLU A 392 16.63 2.56 -27.07
N GLY A 393 16.98 3.84 -26.90
CA GLY A 393 17.02 4.82 -28.00
C GLY A 393 15.65 5.34 -28.44
N MET A 394 14.56 5.00 -27.76
CA MET A 394 13.24 5.58 -28.04
C MET A 394 13.13 7.02 -27.52
N ALA A 395 12.40 7.87 -28.26
CA ALA A 395 12.11 9.24 -27.87
C ALA A 395 11.19 9.30 -26.62
N GLU A 396 11.38 10.33 -25.79
CA GLU A 396 10.76 10.56 -24.49
C GLU A 396 9.25 10.27 -24.46
N GLU A 397 8.50 10.77 -25.45
CA GLU A 397 7.04 10.68 -25.55
C GLU A 397 6.52 9.27 -25.88
N ASN A 398 7.40 8.36 -26.30
CA ASN A 398 7.05 6.98 -26.65
C ASN A 398 7.42 5.96 -25.55
N LEU A 399 8.14 6.38 -24.50
CA LEU A 399 8.58 5.54 -23.40
C LEU A 399 7.40 5.16 -22.48
N PHE A 400 7.23 3.86 -22.22
CA PHE A 400 6.36 3.40 -21.15
C PHE A 400 7.12 3.43 -19.82
N GLY A 401 8.30 2.81 -19.78
CA GLY A 401 9.18 2.71 -18.63
C GLY A 401 10.54 3.34 -18.89
N GLY A 402 10.66 4.67 -18.86
CA GLY A 402 11.90 5.38 -19.21
C GLY A 402 13.12 5.23 -18.27
N SER A 403 13.40 4.07 -17.66
CA SER A 403 14.58 3.86 -16.79
C SER A 403 15.91 3.67 -17.54
N LEU A 404 15.83 3.45 -18.87
CA LEU A 404 16.97 3.50 -19.80
C LEU A 404 17.27 4.91 -20.31
N ASN A 405 16.37 5.86 -20.09
CA ASN A 405 16.58 7.22 -20.55
C ASN A 405 17.70 7.90 -19.74
N ASN A 406 18.38 8.86 -20.37
CA ASN A 406 19.39 9.72 -19.74
C ASN A 406 20.61 9.00 -19.14
N LEU A 407 20.83 7.71 -19.44
CA LEU A 407 21.97 6.96 -18.94
C LEU A 407 23.30 7.60 -19.39
N SER A 408 24.25 7.73 -18.47
CA SER A 408 25.57 8.31 -18.77
C SER A 408 26.44 7.43 -19.67
N GLN A 409 26.05 6.18 -19.89
CA GLN A 409 26.69 5.16 -20.70
C GLN A 409 25.61 4.29 -21.37
N PRO A 410 25.89 3.66 -22.52
CA PRO A 410 24.96 2.70 -23.14
C PRO A 410 24.54 1.59 -22.18
N PHE A 411 23.34 1.04 -22.36
CA PHE A 411 22.81 0.03 -21.44
C PHE A 411 23.65 -1.25 -21.47
N ASN A 412 24.32 -1.56 -20.35
CA ASN A 412 25.10 -2.78 -20.25
C ASN A 412 24.19 -3.97 -19.91
N LEU A 413 23.70 -4.63 -20.97
CA LEU A 413 22.85 -5.81 -20.92
C LEU A 413 23.44 -6.92 -20.02
N LYS A 414 24.74 -7.23 -20.18
CA LYS A 414 25.39 -8.37 -19.53
C LYS A 414 25.67 -8.11 -18.04
N ALA A 415 26.18 -6.93 -17.70
CA ALA A 415 26.40 -6.52 -16.31
C ALA A 415 25.09 -6.33 -15.54
N THR A 416 24.00 -5.99 -16.23
CA THR A 416 22.63 -5.98 -15.66
C THR A 416 22.12 -7.40 -15.45
N TRP A 417 22.22 -8.25 -16.49
CA TRP A 417 21.83 -9.65 -16.45
C TRP A 417 22.46 -10.42 -15.27
N CYS A 418 23.77 -10.25 -15.06
CA CYS A 418 24.49 -10.90 -13.96
C CYS A 418 23.86 -10.62 -12.59
N LYS A 419 23.40 -9.38 -12.34
CA LYS A 419 22.76 -8.98 -11.08
C LYS A 419 21.37 -9.58 -10.91
N ILE A 420 20.52 -9.41 -11.93
CA ILE A 420 19.12 -9.89 -11.88
C ILE A 420 19.03 -11.42 -11.85
N HIS A 421 19.96 -12.12 -12.51
CA HIS A 421 20.00 -13.58 -12.48
C HIS A 421 20.50 -14.14 -11.15
N GLN A 422 21.59 -13.57 -10.59
CA GLN A 422 22.04 -13.92 -9.23
C GLN A 422 20.93 -13.71 -8.20
N TYR A 423 20.20 -12.58 -8.29
CA TYR A 423 19.07 -12.31 -7.40
C TYR A 423 17.90 -13.28 -7.61
N ALA A 424 17.54 -13.60 -8.85
CA ALA A 424 16.49 -14.58 -9.15
C ALA A 424 16.82 -15.96 -8.56
N LEU A 425 18.07 -16.43 -8.68
CA LEU A 425 18.54 -17.67 -8.07
C LEU A 425 18.55 -17.60 -6.53
N TYR A 426 18.88 -16.44 -5.96
CA TYR A 426 18.86 -16.20 -4.50
C TYR A 426 17.44 -16.28 -3.91
N ILE A 427 16.42 -15.71 -4.56
CA ILE A 427 15.05 -15.63 -4.02
C ILE A 427 14.16 -16.83 -4.34
N LYS A 428 14.45 -17.62 -5.39
CA LYS A 428 13.45 -18.52 -6.02
C LYS A 428 12.79 -19.53 -5.08
N SER A 429 13.51 -19.98 -4.05
CA SER A 429 13.05 -20.95 -3.05
C SER A 429 12.88 -20.35 -1.65
N ARG A 430 13.10 -19.04 -1.47
CA ARG A 430 12.98 -18.35 -0.19
C ARG A 430 11.54 -17.93 0.07
N SER A 431 11.04 -18.27 1.27
CA SER A 431 9.83 -17.66 1.81
C SER A 431 9.95 -16.13 1.82
N TYR A 432 8.79 -15.47 1.82
CA TYR A 432 8.68 -14.02 1.84
C TYR A 432 7.51 -13.62 2.72
N ASN A 433 7.57 -12.39 3.23
CA ASN A 433 6.40 -11.83 3.86
C ASN A 433 5.38 -11.45 2.78
N ARG A 434 4.26 -12.16 2.71
CA ARG A 434 3.16 -11.86 1.76
C ARG A 434 2.59 -10.44 1.94
N THR A 435 2.81 -9.82 3.11
CA THR A 435 2.42 -8.41 3.33
C THR A 435 3.42 -7.39 2.74
N HIS A 436 4.58 -7.82 2.26
CA HIS A 436 5.56 -6.95 1.59
C HIS A 436 5.38 -7.01 0.07
N PHE A 437 4.46 -6.23 -0.49
CA PHE A 437 4.16 -6.24 -1.93
C PHE A 437 5.37 -5.85 -2.82
N HIS A 438 6.35 -5.11 -2.31
CA HIS A 438 7.60 -4.84 -3.04
C HIS A 438 8.42 -6.13 -3.29
N GLU A 439 8.50 -7.05 -2.32
CA GLU A 439 9.13 -8.37 -2.48
C GLU A 439 8.38 -9.26 -3.46
N LEU A 440 7.06 -9.09 -3.51
CA LEU A 440 6.16 -9.79 -4.44
C LEU A 440 6.43 -9.29 -5.87
N GLY A 441 6.49 -7.96 -6.09
CA GLY A 441 6.85 -7.34 -7.36
C GLY A 441 8.23 -7.76 -7.89
N ARG A 442 9.25 -7.78 -7.01
CA ARG A 442 10.59 -8.30 -7.35
C ARG A 442 10.56 -9.75 -7.84
N ARG A 443 9.74 -10.61 -7.23
CA ARG A 443 9.56 -12.01 -7.64
C ARG A 443 8.82 -12.12 -8.97
N VAL A 444 7.78 -11.32 -9.20
CA VAL A 444 7.04 -11.26 -10.47
C VAL A 444 7.97 -10.87 -11.61
N ARG A 445 8.78 -9.82 -11.44
CA ARG A 445 9.77 -9.37 -12.42
C ARG A 445 10.83 -10.45 -12.70
N SER A 446 11.40 -11.09 -11.67
CA SER A 446 12.34 -12.21 -11.86
C SER A 446 11.72 -13.39 -12.63
N ASN A 447 10.44 -13.72 -12.37
CA ASN A 447 9.73 -14.78 -13.07
C ASN A 447 9.49 -14.41 -14.55
N LEU A 448 8.95 -13.20 -14.81
CA LEU A 448 8.70 -12.70 -16.16
C LEU A 448 9.98 -12.58 -17.00
N ILE A 449 11.08 -12.09 -16.42
CA ILE A 449 12.39 -12.01 -17.08
C ILE A 449 12.86 -13.42 -17.47
N ALA A 450 12.84 -14.36 -16.53
CA ALA A 450 13.29 -15.72 -16.78
C ALA A 450 12.43 -16.43 -17.84
N TYR A 451 11.11 -16.26 -17.76
CA TYR A 451 10.15 -16.76 -18.72
C TYR A 451 10.41 -16.19 -20.13
N THR A 452 10.57 -14.86 -20.23
CA THR A 452 10.75 -14.17 -21.50
C THR A 452 12.01 -14.63 -22.21
N ILE A 453 13.13 -14.80 -21.48
CA ILE A 453 14.38 -15.31 -22.06
C ILE A 453 14.21 -16.77 -22.50
N LEU A 454 13.64 -17.63 -21.66
CA LEU A 454 13.53 -19.06 -21.94
C LEU A 454 12.57 -19.38 -23.11
N HIS A 455 11.41 -18.74 -23.15
CA HIS A 455 10.31 -19.11 -24.05
C HIS A 455 10.05 -18.12 -25.20
N ASN A 456 10.38 -16.84 -25.06
CA ASN A 456 10.06 -15.82 -26.08
C ASN A 456 11.29 -15.26 -26.81
N LYS A 457 12.45 -15.21 -26.14
CA LYS A 457 13.72 -14.72 -26.69
C LYS A 457 14.89 -15.69 -26.40
N PRO A 458 14.76 -16.99 -26.73
CA PRO A 458 15.81 -17.98 -26.46
C PRO A 458 17.14 -17.67 -27.17
N SER A 459 17.10 -16.87 -28.24
CA SER A 459 18.29 -16.35 -28.94
C SER A 459 19.17 -15.44 -28.07
N LEU A 460 18.67 -14.87 -26.97
CA LEU A 460 19.49 -14.10 -26.03
C LEU A 460 20.39 -15.01 -25.17
N THR A 461 19.98 -16.25 -24.91
CA THR A 461 20.64 -17.18 -23.97
C THR A 461 22.17 -17.26 -24.16
N PRO A 462 22.73 -17.40 -25.38
CA PRO A 462 24.18 -17.48 -25.57
C PRO A 462 24.94 -16.19 -25.21
N PHE A 463 24.32 -15.03 -25.40
CA PHE A 463 24.93 -13.71 -25.11
C PHE A 463 24.91 -13.36 -23.62
N LEU A 464 24.02 -14.00 -22.86
CA LEU A 464 23.86 -13.82 -21.42
C LEU A 464 24.83 -14.71 -20.60
N ILE A 465 25.63 -15.56 -21.25
CA ILE A 465 26.60 -16.44 -20.59
C ILE A 465 27.90 -15.68 -20.28
N PRO A 466 28.43 -15.70 -19.04
CA PRO A 466 29.58 -14.88 -18.65
C PRO A 466 30.87 -15.12 -19.45
N GLU A 467 31.09 -16.37 -19.89
CA GLU A 467 32.34 -16.88 -20.51
C GLU A 467 32.73 -16.18 -21.83
N TYR A 468 31.81 -15.43 -22.46
CA TYR A 468 31.98 -14.78 -23.76
C TYR A 468 32.96 -13.57 -23.78
N SER A 469 33.72 -13.32 -22.69
CA SER A 469 34.46 -12.06 -22.48
C SER A 469 35.99 -12.10 -22.57
N THR A 470 36.63 -13.27 -22.66
CA THR A 470 38.06 -13.30 -23.01
C THR A 470 38.21 -13.21 -24.53
N GLY A 471 39.18 -12.43 -25.02
CA GLY A 471 39.29 -12.04 -26.45
C GLY A 471 39.46 -13.18 -27.48
N ASN A 472 39.51 -14.44 -27.04
CA ASN A 472 39.47 -15.61 -27.89
C ASN A 472 38.02 -16.13 -27.98
N ARG A 473 37.38 -15.95 -29.13
CA ARG A 473 36.01 -16.43 -29.40
C ARG A 473 35.92 -17.96 -29.34
N LEU A 474 35.52 -18.50 -28.20
CA LEU A 474 34.87 -19.81 -28.13
C LEU A 474 33.36 -19.57 -27.99
N PRO A 475 32.51 -20.20 -28.84
CA PRO A 475 31.07 -20.15 -28.63
C PRO A 475 30.70 -20.68 -27.24
N ALA A 476 29.67 -20.11 -26.63
CA ALA A 476 29.11 -20.67 -25.40
C ALA A 476 28.81 -22.16 -25.60
N THR A 477 29.36 -23.01 -24.72
CA THR A 477 29.24 -24.46 -24.90
C THR A 477 27.78 -24.88 -24.82
N TYR A 478 27.42 -25.97 -25.52
CA TYR A 478 26.09 -26.58 -25.43
C TYR A 478 25.69 -26.82 -23.96
N ASN A 479 26.64 -27.27 -23.13
CA ASN A 479 26.46 -27.49 -21.70
C ASN A 479 26.20 -26.18 -20.93
N SER A 480 26.90 -25.08 -21.25
CA SER A 480 26.68 -23.76 -20.64
C SER A 480 25.28 -23.22 -20.96
N VAL A 481 24.80 -23.42 -22.20
CA VAL A 481 23.44 -23.04 -22.62
C VAL A 481 22.37 -23.88 -21.92
N GLN A 482 22.52 -25.20 -21.90
CA GLN A 482 21.59 -26.10 -21.19
C GLN A 482 21.53 -25.80 -19.69
N LYS A 483 22.67 -25.50 -19.06
CA LYS A 483 22.74 -25.11 -17.65
C LYS A 483 21.89 -23.86 -17.39
N LEU A 484 22.08 -22.80 -18.18
CA LEU A 484 21.28 -21.58 -18.04
C LEU A 484 19.79 -21.83 -18.29
N GLN A 485 19.41 -22.62 -19.30
CA GLN A 485 18.01 -22.99 -19.54
C GLN A 485 17.39 -23.76 -18.36
N SER A 486 18.14 -24.64 -17.71
CA SER A 486 17.73 -25.33 -16.49
C SER A 486 17.58 -24.37 -15.30
N GLU A 487 18.53 -23.46 -15.12
CA GLU A 487 18.47 -22.40 -14.09
C GLU A 487 17.22 -21.51 -14.27
N LEU A 488 16.97 -21.01 -15.48
CA LEU A 488 15.76 -20.26 -15.84
C LEU A 488 14.48 -21.06 -15.56
N SER A 489 14.43 -22.32 -15.99
CA SER A 489 13.28 -23.22 -15.75
C SER A 489 13.00 -23.37 -14.26
N SER A 490 14.04 -23.55 -13.44
CA SER A 490 13.89 -23.66 -11.98
C SER A 490 13.42 -22.35 -11.33
N VAL A 491 13.90 -21.19 -11.80
CA VAL A 491 13.43 -19.87 -11.33
C VAL A 491 11.93 -19.71 -11.59
N ILE A 492 11.47 -20.02 -12.80
CA ILE A 492 10.05 -19.96 -13.18
C ILE A 492 9.24 -20.90 -12.28
N LEU A 493 9.63 -22.17 -12.17
CA LEU A 493 8.86 -23.18 -11.42
C LEU A 493 8.80 -22.90 -9.92
N ASP A 494 9.91 -22.53 -9.29
CA ASP A 494 9.97 -22.33 -7.85
C ASP A 494 9.31 -21.02 -7.43
N ILE A 495 9.53 -19.91 -8.16
CA ILE A 495 8.82 -18.64 -7.87
C ILE A 495 7.32 -18.79 -8.13
N SER A 496 6.90 -19.49 -9.20
CA SER A 496 5.47 -19.71 -9.46
C SER A 496 4.79 -20.48 -8.32
N ARG A 497 5.49 -21.46 -7.72
CA ARG A 497 5.00 -22.22 -6.57
C ARG A 497 4.81 -21.35 -5.31
N LEU A 498 5.64 -20.32 -5.13
CA LEU A 498 5.58 -19.39 -4.00
C LEU A 498 4.56 -18.25 -4.20
N LEU A 499 4.39 -17.77 -5.43
CA LEU A 499 3.44 -16.70 -5.73
C LEU A 499 2.01 -17.24 -5.95
N TYR A 500 1.89 -18.30 -6.75
CA TYR A 500 0.63 -18.80 -7.30
C TYR A 500 0.47 -20.32 -7.03
N PRO A 501 0.45 -20.76 -5.76
CA PRO A 501 0.30 -22.19 -5.42
C PRO A 501 -1.01 -22.79 -5.98
N TRP A 502 -2.04 -21.96 -6.14
CA TRP A 502 -3.35 -22.27 -6.72
C TRP A 502 -3.34 -22.52 -8.23
N LEU A 503 -2.20 -22.40 -8.94
CA LEU A 503 -2.12 -22.88 -10.33
C LEU A 503 -2.40 -24.38 -10.43
N LYS A 504 -2.00 -25.15 -9.41
CA LYS A 504 -2.27 -26.58 -9.31
C LYS A 504 -3.61 -26.84 -8.61
N PRO A 505 -4.35 -27.90 -8.98
CA PRO A 505 -3.97 -28.95 -9.93
C PRO A 505 -4.18 -28.60 -11.41
N THR A 506 -4.96 -27.55 -11.71
CA THR A 506 -5.49 -27.21 -13.03
C THR A 506 -4.41 -27.00 -14.11
N TYR A 507 -3.31 -26.35 -13.75
CA TYR A 507 -2.18 -26.08 -14.63
C TYR A 507 -0.88 -26.52 -13.94
N SER A 508 -0.04 -27.24 -14.68
CA SER A 508 1.25 -27.73 -14.18
C SER A 508 2.27 -26.60 -13.97
N SER A 509 2.17 -25.54 -14.77
CA SER A 509 3.05 -24.35 -14.79
C SER A 509 2.39 -23.15 -15.47
N ILE A 510 3.01 -21.97 -15.39
CA ILE A 510 2.61 -20.79 -16.20
C ILE A 510 2.76 -21.07 -17.70
N HIS A 511 3.74 -21.89 -18.10
CA HIS A 511 3.96 -22.23 -19.52
C HIS A 511 2.83 -23.09 -20.09
N ASP A 512 2.37 -24.07 -19.32
CA ASP A 512 1.20 -24.91 -19.62
C ASP A 512 -0.08 -24.05 -19.75
N MET A 513 -0.32 -23.16 -18.79
CA MET A 513 -1.42 -22.19 -18.84
C MET A 513 -1.35 -21.30 -20.11
N GLN A 514 -0.21 -20.66 -20.40
CA GLN A 514 -0.08 -19.82 -21.60
C GLN A 514 -0.25 -20.63 -22.89
N THR A 515 0.29 -21.85 -22.94
CA THR A 515 0.15 -22.77 -24.07
C THR A 515 -1.30 -23.12 -24.33
N SER A 516 -2.12 -23.32 -23.29
CA SER A 516 -3.57 -23.52 -23.44
C SER A 516 -4.27 -22.31 -24.09
N PHE A 517 -3.89 -21.08 -23.73
CA PHE A 517 -4.45 -19.85 -24.33
C PHE A 517 -3.92 -19.55 -25.74
N LEU A 518 -2.73 -20.05 -26.10
CA LEU A 518 -2.19 -19.94 -27.45
C LEU A 518 -2.90 -20.88 -28.44
N HIS A 519 -3.26 -22.09 -28.00
CA HIS A 519 -3.82 -23.15 -28.84
C HIS A 519 -5.36 -23.32 -28.72
N THR A 520 -6.04 -22.53 -27.90
CA THR A 520 -7.51 -22.57 -27.78
C THR A 520 -8.19 -22.24 -29.12
N PRO A 521 -9.22 -23.00 -29.55
CA PRO A 521 -10.05 -22.61 -30.68
C PRO A 521 -10.92 -21.39 -30.36
N HIS A 522 -11.09 -21.06 -29.07
CA HIS A 522 -11.96 -19.97 -28.61
C HIS A 522 -11.18 -18.65 -28.54
N GLN A 523 -11.10 -17.96 -29.67
CA GLN A 523 -10.23 -16.79 -29.83
C GLN A 523 -10.73 -15.51 -29.14
N GLU A 524 -12.04 -15.30 -29.07
CA GLU A 524 -12.71 -14.11 -28.52
C GLU A 524 -13.94 -14.54 -27.71
N GLY A 525 -14.24 -13.84 -26.63
CA GLY A 525 -15.47 -14.03 -25.86
C GLY A 525 -15.59 -13.10 -24.66
N ILE A 526 -16.73 -13.18 -23.99
CA ILE A 526 -17.07 -12.37 -22.82
C ILE A 526 -17.03 -13.25 -21.57
N ALA A 527 -16.42 -12.75 -20.49
CA ALA A 527 -16.59 -13.28 -19.14
C ALA A 527 -17.52 -12.37 -18.35
N LEU A 528 -18.45 -12.93 -17.58
CA LEU A 528 -19.32 -12.15 -16.69
C LEU A 528 -19.35 -12.82 -15.32
N CYS A 529 -19.15 -12.05 -14.25
CA CYS A 529 -19.23 -12.55 -12.88
C CYS A 529 -20.65 -12.34 -12.34
N SER A 530 -21.32 -13.41 -11.89
CA SER A 530 -22.69 -13.30 -11.34
C SER A 530 -22.94 -14.27 -10.20
N GLY A 531 -23.40 -13.73 -9.08
CA GLY A 531 -24.03 -14.46 -7.97
C GLY A 531 -25.53 -14.17 -7.86
N LYS A 532 -26.23 -14.87 -6.98
CA LYS A 532 -27.70 -14.79 -6.77
C LYS A 532 -28.27 -13.37 -6.64
N TRP A 533 -27.52 -12.44 -6.05
CA TRP A 533 -27.92 -11.05 -5.87
C TRP A 533 -27.83 -10.19 -7.15
N HIS A 534 -26.94 -10.56 -8.06
CA HIS A 534 -26.72 -9.85 -9.33
C HIS A 534 -27.35 -10.58 -10.53
N PHE A 535 -27.94 -11.77 -10.30
CA PHE A 535 -28.48 -12.65 -11.33
C PHE A 535 -29.42 -11.93 -12.32
N GLU A 536 -30.42 -11.19 -11.85
CA GLU A 536 -31.38 -10.51 -12.74
C GLU A 536 -30.72 -9.40 -13.58
N MET A 537 -29.67 -8.75 -13.07
CA MET A 537 -28.91 -7.76 -13.82
C MET A 537 -28.04 -8.43 -14.86
N ALA A 538 -27.34 -9.52 -14.51
CA ALA A 538 -26.58 -10.33 -15.46
C ALA A 538 -27.45 -10.87 -16.60
N VAL A 539 -28.66 -11.34 -16.29
CA VAL A 539 -29.67 -11.76 -17.29
C VAL A 539 -30.06 -10.60 -18.19
N HIS A 540 -30.30 -9.41 -17.63
CA HIS A 540 -30.62 -8.19 -18.38
C HIS A 540 -29.47 -7.77 -19.33
N ALA A 541 -28.23 -7.75 -18.84
CA ALA A 541 -27.04 -7.43 -19.63
C ALA A 541 -26.81 -8.44 -20.77
N ILE A 542 -26.94 -9.75 -20.50
CA ILE A 542 -26.81 -10.79 -21.51
C ILE A 542 -27.95 -10.70 -22.55
N THR A 543 -29.18 -10.49 -22.09
CA THR A 543 -30.36 -10.39 -22.97
C THR A 543 -30.26 -9.19 -23.90
N THR A 544 -29.80 -8.04 -23.41
CA THR A 544 -29.62 -6.82 -24.22
C THR A 544 -28.50 -6.98 -25.26
N LEU A 545 -27.37 -7.59 -24.88
CA LEU A 545 -26.31 -7.99 -25.82
C LEU A 545 -26.85 -8.88 -26.95
N ARG A 546 -27.69 -9.88 -26.64
CA ARG A 546 -28.23 -10.83 -27.62
C ARG A 546 -29.35 -10.25 -28.49
N THR A 547 -30.32 -9.54 -27.90
CA THR A 547 -31.60 -9.17 -28.55
C THR A 547 -31.68 -7.73 -29.08
N VAL A 548 -30.68 -6.90 -28.77
CA VAL A 548 -30.65 -5.48 -29.18
C VAL A 548 -29.38 -5.15 -29.96
N LEU A 549 -28.22 -5.61 -29.48
CA LEU A 549 -26.96 -5.43 -30.20
C LEU A 549 -26.64 -6.57 -31.18
N ASN A 550 -27.41 -7.67 -31.14
CA ASN A 550 -27.17 -8.88 -31.93
C ASN A 550 -25.72 -9.40 -31.78
N CYS A 551 -25.14 -9.25 -30.58
CA CYS A 551 -23.78 -9.65 -30.30
C CYS A 551 -23.69 -11.18 -30.29
N THR A 552 -22.82 -11.73 -31.13
CA THR A 552 -22.59 -13.18 -31.28
C THR A 552 -21.33 -13.67 -30.57
N LEU A 553 -20.73 -12.86 -29.68
CA LEU A 553 -19.62 -13.36 -28.85
C LEU A 553 -20.13 -14.42 -27.87
N PRO A 554 -19.44 -15.56 -27.73
CA PRO A 554 -19.76 -16.52 -26.68
C PRO A 554 -19.51 -15.90 -25.30
N ILE A 555 -20.38 -16.20 -24.35
CA ILE A 555 -20.36 -15.65 -22.98
C ILE A 555 -20.12 -16.79 -21.98
N GLU A 556 -19.16 -16.62 -21.07
CA GLU A 556 -18.97 -17.48 -19.91
C GLU A 556 -19.38 -16.74 -18.63
N VAL A 557 -20.37 -17.29 -17.91
CA VAL A 557 -20.88 -16.74 -16.65
C VAL A 557 -20.23 -17.47 -15.48
N PHE A 558 -19.38 -16.78 -14.73
CA PHE A 558 -18.59 -17.32 -13.65
C PHE A 558 -19.26 -17.14 -12.28
N TYR A 559 -19.22 -18.18 -11.47
CA TYR A 559 -19.81 -18.23 -10.12
C TYR A 559 -18.97 -19.08 -9.14
N GLY A 560 -19.18 -18.85 -7.85
CA GLY A 560 -18.47 -19.48 -6.73
C GLY A 560 -19.12 -20.73 -6.12
N GLY A 561 -19.81 -21.56 -6.92
CA GLY A 561 -20.49 -22.78 -6.44
C GLY A 561 -21.94 -22.58 -5.99
N ASP A 562 -22.50 -23.63 -5.37
CA ASP A 562 -23.94 -23.77 -5.08
C ASP A 562 -24.51 -22.69 -4.12
N ASP A 563 -23.66 -22.13 -3.24
CA ASP A 563 -24.02 -21.01 -2.38
C ASP A 563 -24.16 -19.68 -3.14
N ASP A 564 -23.61 -19.60 -4.36
CA ASP A 564 -23.56 -18.39 -5.19
C ASP A 564 -24.62 -18.40 -6.30
N LEU A 565 -24.73 -19.47 -7.10
CA LEU A 565 -25.83 -19.69 -8.04
C LEU A 565 -26.53 -21.04 -7.81
N THR A 566 -27.87 -21.01 -7.85
CA THR A 566 -28.69 -22.23 -7.72
C THR A 566 -28.75 -23.02 -9.03
N PRO A 567 -29.06 -24.34 -9.00
CA PRO A 567 -29.20 -25.15 -10.22
C PRO A 567 -30.19 -24.59 -11.25
N TYR A 568 -31.31 -23.98 -10.84
CA TYR A 568 -32.25 -23.37 -11.78
C TYR A 568 -31.69 -22.06 -12.40
N MET A 569 -30.93 -21.25 -11.63
CA MET A 569 -30.21 -20.09 -12.19
C MET A 569 -29.14 -20.52 -13.20
N ILE A 570 -28.46 -21.64 -12.92
CA ILE A 570 -27.49 -22.26 -13.82
C ILE A 570 -28.18 -22.72 -15.10
N SER A 571 -29.31 -23.45 -15.01
CA SER A 571 -30.10 -23.84 -16.19
C SER A 571 -30.56 -22.64 -17.00
N ALA A 572 -31.06 -21.58 -16.35
CA ALA A 572 -31.52 -20.37 -17.02
C ALA A 572 -30.41 -19.68 -17.84
N PHE A 573 -29.20 -19.50 -17.27
CA PHE A 573 -28.08 -18.97 -18.05
C PHE A 573 -27.69 -19.86 -19.23
N ASN A 574 -27.65 -21.18 -19.04
CA ASN A 574 -27.29 -22.13 -20.11
C ASN A 574 -28.39 -22.31 -21.18
N ALA A 575 -29.61 -21.82 -20.96
CA ALA A 575 -30.68 -21.79 -21.96
C ALA A 575 -30.49 -20.65 -22.98
N ILE A 576 -29.72 -19.60 -22.64
CA ILE A 576 -29.46 -18.48 -23.55
C ILE A 576 -28.45 -18.91 -24.63
N PRO A 577 -28.71 -18.64 -25.93
CA PRO A 577 -27.78 -18.96 -27.02
C PRO A 577 -26.34 -18.45 -26.80
N ASP A 578 -25.37 -19.33 -27.03
CA ASP A 578 -23.94 -19.10 -26.84
C ASP A 578 -23.53 -18.59 -25.44
N VAL A 579 -24.28 -18.97 -24.40
CA VAL A 579 -23.95 -18.70 -22.99
C VAL A 579 -23.64 -20.01 -22.28
N LYS A 580 -22.59 -20.03 -21.45
CA LYS A 580 -22.26 -21.17 -20.59
C LYS A 580 -21.88 -20.72 -19.19
N THR A 581 -22.41 -21.38 -18.16
CA THR A 581 -21.96 -21.18 -16.78
C THR A 581 -20.66 -21.94 -16.48
N VAL A 582 -19.75 -21.34 -15.71
CA VAL A 582 -18.48 -21.95 -15.29
C VAL A 582 -18.28 -21.79 -13.77
N ASN A 583 -18.09 -22.91 -13.07
CA ASN A 583 -17.86 -22.92 -11.63
C ASN A 583 -16.37 -22.69 -11.32
N LEU A 584 -16.03 -21.60 -10.64
CA LEU A 584 -14.61 -21.30 -10.36
C LEU A 584 -13.98 -22.22 -9.30
N LEU A 585 -14.79 -22.92 -8.48
CA LEU A 585 -14.28 -23.94 -7.55
C LEU A 585 -13.57 -25.11 -8.25
N GLU A 586 -13.89 -25.36 -9.52
CA GLU A 586 -13.24 -26.40 -10.33
C GLU A 586 -11.80 -26.00 -10.74
N PHE A 587 -11.51 -24.69 -10.78
CA PHE A 587 -10.23 -24.13 -11.24
C PHE A 587 -9.33 -23.70 -10.09
N PHE A 588 -9.88 -23.03 -9.07
CA PHE A 588 -9.12 -22.38 -7.98
C PHE A 588 -9.77 -22.59 -6.59
N PRO A 589 -10.01 -23.85 -6.14
CA PRO A 589 -10.89 -24.18 -5.03
C PRO A 589 -10.61 -23.46 -3.70
N GLU A 590 -9.34 -23.17 -3.39
CA GLU A 590 -8.97 -22.53 -2.11
C GLU A 590 -9.19 -21.01 -2.11
N GLU A 591 -9.00 -20.35 -3.26
CA GLU A 591 -9.25 -18.90 -3.38
C GLU A 591 -10.75 -18.61 -3.50
N THR A 592 -11.47 -19.49 -4.20
CA THR A 592 -12.88 -19.27 -4.59
C THR A 592 -13.88 -19.71 -3.52
N ARG A 593 -13.46 -20.44 -2.47
CA ARG A 593 -14.30 -20.71 -1.28
C ARG A 593 -14.44 -19.50 -0.35
N LEU A 594 -13.59 -18.48 -0.52
CA LEU A 594 -13.40 -17.39 0.44
C LEU A 594 -13.48 -16.01 -0.23
N TRP A 595 -14.37 -15.89 -1.21
CA TRP A 595 -14.71 -14.65 -1.89
C TRP A 595 -15.11 -13.52 -0.91
N GLY A 596 -14.77 -12.30 -1.29
CA GLY A 596 -15.08 -11.08 -0.56
C GLY A 596 -14.97 -9.87 -1.48
N GLY A 597 -15.99 -9.01 -1.48
CA GLY A 597 -16.12 -7.93 -2.47
C GLY A 597 -16.04 -8.45 -3.91
N TRP A 598 -15.33 -7.74 -4.77
CA TRP A 598 -15.27 -7.95 -6.22
C TRP A 598 -14.14 -8.88 -6.71
N SER A 599 -13.49 -9.63 -5.80
CA SER A 599 -12.22 -10.32 -6.10
C SER A 599 -12.30 -11.47 -7.11
N MET A 600 -13.48 -11.76 -7.66
CA MET A 600 -13.72 -12.86 -8.60
C MET A 600 -13.24 -12.56 -10.02
N LYS A 601 -13.23 -11.29 -10.45
CA LYS A 601 -12.98 -10.91 -11.84
C LYS A 601 -11.63 -11.42 -12.40
N PRO A 602 -10.47 -11.24 -11.72
CA PRO A 602 -9.19 -11.71 -12.28
C PRO A 602 -9.13 -13.23 -12.45
N TYR A 603 -9.76 -13.99 -11.55
CA TYR A 603 -9.84 -15.45 -11.61
C TYR A 603 -10.80 -15.93 -12.70
N ALA A 604 -11.95 -15.27 -12.87
CA ALA A 604 -12.86 -15.53 -14.00
C ALA A 604 -12.15 -15.35 -15.34
N MET A 605 -11.37 -14.28 -15.49
CA MET A 605 -10.54 -14.08 -16.68
C MET A 605 -9.53 -15.21 -16.85
N LEU A 606 -8.78 -15.60 -15.81
CA LEU A 606 -7.80 -16.70 -15.90
C LEU A 606 -8.45 -18.05 -16.28
N ALA A 607 -9.56 -18.43 -15.64
CA ALA A 607 -10.27 -19.69 -15.92
C ALA A 607 -10.95 -19.74 -17.29
N SER A 608 -11.32 -18.59 -17.87
CA SER A 608 -12.03 -18.57 -19.15
C SER A 608 -11.23 -19.23 -20.28
N LYS A 609 -11.93 -20.00 -21.13
CA LYS A 609 -11.31 -20.65 -22.30
C LYS A 609 -10.94 -19.67 -23.42
N PHE A 610 -11.41 -18.43 -23.34
CA PHE A 610 -11.15 -17.40 -24.34
C PHE A 610 -9.71 -16.89 -24.25
N ARG A 611 -9.03 -16.78 -25.40
CA ARG A 611 -7.72 -16.11 -25.48
C ARG A 611 -7.86 -14.61 -25.20
N ARG A 612 -8.71 -13.94 -25.98
CA ARG A 612 -9.05 -12.52 -25.82
C ARG A 612 -10.40 -12.44 -25.11
N VAL A 613 -10.36 -12.01 -23.84
CA VAL A 613 -11.53 -11.98 -22.97
C VAL A 613 -11.90 -10.52 -22.67
N ILE A 614 -13.19 -10.20 -22.77
CA ILE A 614 -13.79 -8.98 -22.23
C ILE A 614 -14.51 -9.39 -20.95
N ILE A 615 -14.05 -8.97 -19.77
CA ILE A 615 -14.82 -9.15 -18.55
C ILE A 615 -15.78 -7.98 -18.33
N LEU A 616 -17.00 -8.28 -17.92
CA LEU A 616 -18.08 -7.33 -17.64
C LEU A 616 -18.57 -7.50 -16.19
N ASP A 617 -18.93 -6.37 -15.57
CA ASP A 617 -19.85 -6.40 -14.42
C ASP A 617 -21.28 -6.79 -14.86
N ALA A 618 -22.04 -7.31 -13.90
CA ALA A 618 -23.40 -7.81 -14.14
C ALA A 618 -24.41 -6.73 -14.56
N ASP A 619 -24.12 -5.45 -14.29
CA ASP A 619 -24.95 -4.29 -14.60
C ASP A 619 -24.32 -3.34 -15.63
N THR A 620 -23.30 -3.81 -16.36
CA THR A 620 -22.68 -3.11 -17.48
C THR A 620 -23.49 -3.29 -18.78
N LEU A 621 -23.79 -2.19 -19.46
CA LEU A 621 -24.57 -2.13 -20.71
C LEU A 621 -23.81 -1.36 -21.79
N PHE A 622 -24.17 -1.60 -23.06
CA PHE A 622 -23.44 -1.11 -24.23
C PHE A 622 -24.34 -0.40 -25.25
N PHE A 623 -23.79 0.58 -25.99
CA PHE A 623 -24.39 1.12 -27.21
C PHE A 623 -23.89 0.43 -28.49
N GLU A 624 -22.66 -0.09 -28.49
CA GLU A 624 -22.07 -0.80 -29.64
C GLU A 624 -21.63 -2.23 -29.25
N ASP A 625 -21.42 -3.10 -30.24
CA ASP A 625 -20.97 -4.48 -30.00
C ASP A 625 -19.59 -4.48 -29.28
N PRO A 626 -19.44 -5.13 -28.11
CA PRO A 626 -18.20 -5.12 -27.34
C PRO A 626 -16.93 -5.53 -28.11
N ARG A 627 -17.06 -6.26 -29.23
CA ARG A 627 -15.95 -6.58 -30.14
C ARG A 627 -15.18 -5.36 -30.64
N VAL A 628 -15.77 -4.16 -30.61
CA VAL A 628 -15.05 -2.91 -30.97
C VAL A 628 -13.83 -2.67 -30.07
N ILE A 629 -13.90 -3.05 -28.78
CA ILE A 629 -12.79 -2.92 -27.83
C ILE A 629 -11.59 -3.75 -28.29
N LEU A 630 -11.83 -4.99 -28.72
CA LEU A 630 -10.78 -5.92 -29.20
C LEU A 630 -10.14 -5.47 -30.53
N LYS A 631 -10.72 -4.48 -31.21
CA LYS A 631 -10.24 -3.88 -32.47
C LYS A 631 -9.56 -2.53 -32.27
N SER A 632 -9.63 -1.94 -31.08
CA SER A 632 -8.98 -0.67 -30.74
C SER A 632 -7.45 -0.76 -30.93
N SER A 633 -6.83 0.35 -31.33
CA SER A 633 -5.37 0.41 -31.49
C SER A 633 -4.64 0.13 -30.19
N GLY A 634 -5.22 0.56 -29.05
CA GLY A 634 -4.72 0.24 -27.71
C GLY A 634 -4.69 -1.26 -27.45
N PHE A 635 -5.81 -1.96 -27.69
CA PHE A 635 -5.90 -3.41 -27.49
C PHE A 635 -4.97 -4.17 -28.44
N VAL A 636 -4.92 -3.80 -29.72
CA VAL A 636 -4.06 -4.46 -30.71
C VAL A 636 -2.59 -4.31 -30.33
N LYS A 637 -2.15 -3.10 -29.94
CA LYS A 637 -0.75 -2.82 -29.54
C LYS A 637 -0.39 -3.51 -28.22
N TYR A 638 -1.10 -3.22 -27.13
CA TYR A 638 -0.72 -3.64 -25.77
C TYR A 638 -1.29 -5.00 -25.35
N GLY A 639 -2.36 -5.46 -25.99
CA GLY A 639 -3.08 -6.68 -25.60
C GLY A 639 -4.02 -6.48 -24.41
N GLN A 640 -4.28 -5.22 -24.05
CA GLN A 640 -5.27 -4.84 -23.06
C GLN A 640 -5.79 -3.42 -23.35
N VAL A 641 -6.95 -3.07 -22.79
CA VAL A 641 -7.39 -1.67 -22.59
C VAL A 641 -8.07 -1.55 -21.24
N PHE A 642 -7.73 -0.49 -20.49
CA PHE A 642 -8.41 -0.08 -19.26
C PHE A 642 -9.25 1.18 -19.48
N TYR A 643 -10.24 1.42 -18.62
CA TYR A 643 -11.06 2.63 -18.64
C TYR A 643 -10.83 3.42 -17.36
N HIS A 644 -10.91 4.75 -17.44
CA HIS A 644 -10.73 5.62 -16.29
C HIS A 644 -12.02 5.75 -15.46
N ASP A 645 -11.95 5.72 -14.12
CA ASP A 645 -13.06 6.19 -13.27
C ASP A 645 -13.10 7.72 -13.26
N ARG A 646 -14.16 8.28 -12.69
CA ARG A 646 -14.38 9.71 -12.46
C ARG A 646 -13.24 10.31 -11.64
N THR A 647 -13.00 11.61 -11.78
CA THR A 647 -12.03 12.35 -10.96
C THR A 647 -12.64 12.68 -9.60
N LEU A 648 -12.28 11.94 -8.55
CA LEU A 648 -12.91 12.03 -7.23
C LEU A 648 -12.15 12.93 -6.21
N GLY A 649 -10.93 13.39 -6.53
CA GLY A 649 -10.09 14.19 -5.65
C GLY A 649 -9.43 13.41 -4.50
N GLY A 650 -8.14 13.67 -4.24
CA GLY A 650 -7.34 12.93 -3.26
C GLY A 650 -6.84 11.57 -3.79
N ASN A 651 -5.92 10.91 -3.07
CA ASN A 651 -5.29 9.62 -3.46
C ASN A 651 -4.30 9.10 -2.38
N ASP A 652 -3.78 7.87 -2.54
CA ASP A 652 -2.61 7.34 -1.79
C ASP A 652 -1.48 6.94 -2.77
N PRO A 653 -0.81 7.90 -3.43
CA PRO A 653 0.33 7.62 -4.31
C PRO A 653 1.54 7.07 -3.54
N TRP A 654 1.58 7.26 -2.22
CA TRP A 654 2.68 6.78 -1.39
C TRP A 654 2.63 5.26 -1.22
N TRP A 655 1.46 4.67 -1.07
CA TRP A 655 1.33 3.20 -1.07
C TRP A 655 1.84 2.61 -2.39
N PHE A 656 1.39 3.12 -3.54
CA PHE A 656 1.88 2.64 -4.84
C PHE A 656 3.41 2.78 -4.99
N LYS A 657 3.98 3.95 -4.63
CA LYS A 657 5.44 4.16 -4.64
C LYS A 657 6.19 3.23 -3.69
N SER A 658 5.60 2.86 -2.55
CA SER A 658 6.23 1.94 -1.58
C SER A 658 6.28 0.48 -2.07
N ILE A 659 5.34 0.07 -2.92
CA ILE A 659 5.29 -1.28 -3.50
C ILE A 659 5.96 -1.37 -4.89
N ASN A 660 6.09 -0.22 -5.57
CA ASN A 660 6.72 -0.09 -6.87
C ASN A 660 7.72 1.10 -6.90
N PRO A 661 8.91 0.98 -6.30
CA PRO A 661 9.84 2.11 -6.12
C PRO A 661 10.44 2.65 -7.43
N ILE A 662 10.41 1.84 -8.50
CA ILE A 662 10.80 2.25 -9.86
C ILE A 662 9.55 2.13 -10.74
N TRP A 663 8.58 3.02 -10.51
CA TRP A 663 7.35 3.08 -11.30
C TRP A 663 7.62 3.54 -12.75
N SER A 664 6.67 3.30 -13.66
CA SER A 664 6.82 3.63 -15.08
C SER A 664 6.72 5.14 -15.36
N LYS A 665 7.21 5.59 -16.52
CA LYS A 665 6.98 6.97 -16.97
C LYS A 665 5.49 7.18 -17.21
N TYR A 666 4.82 6.18 -17.77
CA TYR A 666 3.37 6.20 -18.01
C TYR A 666 2.58 6.42 -16.70
N SER A 667 2.84 5.65 -15.64
CA SER A 667 2.11 5.81 -14.37
C SER A 667 2.33 7.16 -13.71
N SER A 668 3.48 7.81 -13.93
CA SER A 668 3.73 9.16 -13.41
C SER A 668 2.76 10.24 -13.92
N GLY A 669 2.11 10.02 -15.07
CA GLY A 669 1.10 10.92 -15.64
C GLY A 669 -0.35 10.70 -15.15
N LEU A 670 -0.63 9.57 -14.48
CA LEU A 670 -1.97 9.17 -14.04
C LEU A 670 -2.53 10.07 -12.92
N ARG A 671 -3.85 10.22 -12.84
CA ARG A 671 -4.52 11.05 -11.80
C ARG A 671 -4.19 10.55 -10.38
N TYR A 672 -4.04 9.23 -10.21
CA TYR A 672 -3.63 8.59 -8.96
C TYR A 672 -2.25 9.05 -8.46
N MET A 673 -1.36 9.55 -9.34
CA MET A 673 0.00 9.96 -8.98
C MET A 673 0.17 11.48 -8.78
N LYS A 674 -0.83 12.29 -9.18
CA LYS A 674 -0.86 13.75 -9.00
C LYS A 674 -1.15 14.15 -7.54
N LYS A 675 -0.99 15.43 -7.20
CA LYS A 675 -1.34 15.99 -5.87
C LYS A 675 -2.17 17.27 -5.94
N ASP A 676 -2.67 17.59 -7.13
CA ASP A 676 -3.38 18.81 -7.46
C ASP A 676 -4.89 18.54 -7.64
N LEU A 677 -5.60 19.51 -8.22
CA LEU A 677 -7.03 19.42 -8.56
C LEU A 677 -7.36 18.36 -9.62
N GLY A 678 -6.35 17.74 -10.26
CA GLY A 678 -6.50 16.59 -11.15
C GLY A 678 -6.19 15.25 -10.50
N SER A 679 -6.07 15.19 -9.17
CA SER A 679 -5.91 13.93 -8.43
C SER A 679 -7.22 13.12 -8.38
N SER A 680 -7.10 11.79 -8.36
CA SER A 680 -8.25 10.89 -8.14
C SER A 680 -7.88 9.68 -7.29
N GLN A 681 -8.78 9.29 -6.38
CA GLN A 681 -8.61 8.11 -5.53
C GLN A 681 -8.79 6.81 -6.32
N HIS A 682 -9.49 6.90 -7.46
CA HIS A 682 -9.72 5.80 -8.38
C HIS A 682 -9.21 6.24 -9.75
N GLU A 683 -8.20 5.56 -10.25
CA GLU A 683 -7.69 5.77 -11.60
C GLU A 683 -8.60 5.08 -12.61
N MET A 684 -9.11 3.90 -12.24
CA MET A 684 -9.61 2.89 -13.15
C MET A 684 -11.04 2.44 -12.80
N GLU A 685 -11.84 2.24 -13.83
CA GLU A 685 -13.10 1.49 -13.74
C GLU A 685 -12.87 0.05 -14.26
N SER A 686 -13.33 -0.96 -13.50
CA SER A 686 -13.25 -2.39 -13.85
C SER A 686 -14.61 -3.00 -14.24
N GLY A 687 -15.65 -2.18 -14.42
CA GLY A 687 -16.92 -2.59 -15.05
C GLY A 687 -16.78 -3.15 -16.46
N VAL A 688 -15.69 -2.81 -17.16
CA VAL A 688 -15.19 -3.48 -18.36
C VAL A 688 -13.66 -3.57 -18.30
N VAL A 689 -13.10 -4.77 -18.50
CA VAL A 689 -11.65 -4.96 -18.73
C VAL A 689 -11.44 -5.93 -19.89
N ALA A 690 -10.65 -5.56 -20.90
CA ALA A 690 -10.39 -6.41 -22.07
C ALA A 690 -8.92 -6.81 -22.13
N ILE A 691 -8.62 -8.13 -22.25
CA ILE A 691 -7.26 -8.69 -22.15
C ILE A 691 -7.00 -9.87 -23.12
N ASP A 692 -5.82 -9.89 -23.77
CA ASP A 692 -5.23 -11.01 -24.53
C ASP A 692 -4.29 -11.85 -23.63
N LYS A 693 -4.85 -12.86 -22.96
CA LYS A 693 -4.15 -13.67 -21.94
C LYS A 693 -2.99 -14.52 -22.48
N ALA A 694 -2.88 -14.68 -23.80
CA ALA A 694 -1.80 -15.45 -24.40
C ALA A 694 -0.49 -14.66 -24.54
N ARG A 695 -0.49 -13.34 -24.29
CA ARG A 695 0.75 -12.54 -24.29
C ARG A 695 1.47 -12.67 -22.96
N THR A 696 2.79 -12.91 -22.99
CA THR A 696 3.58 -13.27 -21.81
C THR A 696 3.48 -12.25 -20.67
N GLY A 697 3.77 -10.97 -20.94
CA GLY A 697 3.70 -9.92 -19.92
C GLY A 697 2.29 -9.78 -19.35
N VAL A 698 1.29 -9.72 -20.23
CA VAL A 698 -0.13 -9.64 -19.88
C VAL A 698 -0.56 -10.79 -18.96
N LEU A 699 -0.13 -12.02 -19.23
CA LEU A 699 -0.41 -13.17 -18.36
C LEU A 699 0.25 -13.02 -16.97
N HIS A 700 1.50 -12.59 -16.91
CA HIS A 700 2.20 -12.41 -15.62
C HIS A 700 1.58 -11.28 -14.79
N ALA A 701 1.17 -10.19 -15.43
CA ALA A 701 0.44 -9.11 -14.79
C ALA A 701 -0.97 -9.55 -14.34
N MET A 702 -1.65 -10.42 -15.10
CA MET A 702 -2.93 -11.01 -14.69
C MET A 702 -2.81 -11.98 -13.52
N LEU A 703 -1.76 -12.80 -13.47
CA LEU A 703 -1.45 -13.63 -12.31
C LEU A 703 -1.17 -12.79 -11.07
N LEU A 704 -0.48 -11.65 -11.23
CA LEU A 704 -0.28 -10.67 -10.15
C LEU A 704 -1.60 -9.98 -9.74
N ALA A 705 -2.47 -9.57 -10.66
CA ALA A 705 -3.78 -9.01 -10.33
C ALA A 705 -4.63 -10.03 -9.54
N ALA A 706 -4.68 -11.29 -9.98
CA ALA A 706 -5.32 -12.37 -9.24
C ALA A 706 -4.67 -12.57 -7.86
N LYS A 707 -3.34 -12.47 -7.75
CA LYS A 707 -2.61 -12.56 -6.48
C LYS A 707 -2.90 -11.41 -5.52
N MET A 708 -3.05 -10.18 -6.00
CA MET A 708 -3.48 -9.02 -5.17
C MET A 708 -4.93 -9.16 -4.69
N ASN A 709 -5.73 -9.97 -5.39
CA ASN A 709 -7.12 -10.32 -5.06
C ASN A 709 -7.29 -11.67 -4.35
N SER A 710 -6.21 -12.45 -4.19
CA SER A 710 -6.18 -13.67 -3.34
C SER A 710 -6.56 -13.31 -1.91
N LYS A 711 -7.23 -14.21 -1.19
CA LYS A 711 -7.86 -13.88 0.11
C LYS A 711 -6.95 -13.06 1.04
N PHE A 712 -5.73 -13.56 1.28
CA PHE A 712 -4.81 -12.98 2.26
C PHE A 712 -4.35 -11.58 1.84
N GLU A 713 -3.86 -11.44 0.61
CA GLU A 713 -3.42 -10.16 0.06
C GLU A 713 -4.56 -9.13 0.02
N ARG A 714 -5.76 -9.57 -0.37
CA ARG A 714 -6.98 -8.77 -0.42
C ARG A 714 -7.38 -8.25 0.96
N ASP A 715 -7.55 -9.16 1.92
CA ASP A 715 -8.11 -8.87 3.25
C ASP A 715 -7.11 -8.14 4.15
N GLU A 716 -5.80 -8.37 4.02
CA GLU A 716 -4.77 -7.75 4.88
C GLU A 716 -4.20 -6.44 4.30
N ILE A 717 -4.28 -6.21 2.97
CA ILE A 717 -3.65 -5.06 2.30
C ILE A 717 -4.52 -4.42 1.24
N THR A 718 -4.82 -5.13 0.16
CA THR A 718 -5.26 -4.50 -1.10
C THR A 718 -6.53 -3.70 -0.88
N TYR A 719 -7.55 -4.28 -0.25
CA TYR A 719 -8.84 -3.62 -0.03
C TYR A 719 -8.83 -2.66 1.19
N HIS A 720 -7.70 -2.55 1.91
CA HIS A 720 -7.44 -1.47 2.86
C HIS A 720 -6.78 -0.24 2.22
N ARG A 721 -6.40 -0.33 0.93
CA ARG A 721 -5.68 0.72 0.19
C ARG A 721 -6.40 1.21 -1.05
N VAL A 722 -7.14 0.33 -1.72
CA VAL A 722 -7.91 0.65 -2.93
C VAL A 722 -9.32 0.09 -2.84
N TYR A 723 -10.24 0.66 -3.62
CA TYR A 723 -11.64 0.26 -3.64
C TYR A 723 -11.84 -0.97 -4.52
N GLY A 724 -11.82 -2.15 -3.90
CA GLY A 724 -12.04 -3.41 -4.60
C GLY A 724 -10.89 -3.77 -5.56
N ASP A 725 -11.25 -4.45 -6.65
CA ASP A 725 -10.35 -4.97 -7.67
C ASP A 725 -9.83 -3.89 -8.64
N LYS A 726 -10.53 -2.75 -8.76
CA LYS A 726 -10.35 -1.72 -9.79
C LYS A 726 -8.89 -1.39 -10.09
N GLU A 727 -8.17 -0.90 -9.08
CA GLU A 727 -6.79 -0.45 -9.24
C GLU A 727 -5.78 -1.60 -9.41
N THR A 728 -6.15 -2.84 -9.06
CA THR A 728 -5.22 -3.98 -9.06
C THR A 728 -4.76 -4.38 -10.46
N TYR A 729 -5.55 -4.06 -11.49
CA TYR A 729 -5.20 -4.32 -12.89
C TYR A 729 -4.02 -3.44 -13.34
N TRP A 730 -4.16 -2.12 -13.36
CA TRP A 730 -3.07 -1.27 -13.84
C TRP A 730 -1.83 -1.31 -12.92
N ILE A 731 -2.03 -1.43 -11.60
CA ILE A 731 -0.93 -1.59 -10.64
C ILE A 731 -0.14 -2.87 -10.92
N SER A 732 -0.79 -3.99 -11.26
CA SER A 732 -0.07 -5.24 -11.55
C SER A 732 0.76 -5.14 -12.83
N PHE A 733 0.26 -4.46 -13.85
CA PHE A 733 1.00 -4.20 -15.09
C PHE A 733 2.22 -3.29 -14.83
N ASP A 734 2.07 -2.22 -14.04
CA ASP A 734 3.19 -1.31 -13.71
C ASP A 734 4.27 -2.00 -12.86
N ILE A 735 3.87 -2.78 -11.84
CA ILE A 735 4.79 -3.57 -11.00
C ILE A 735 5.53 -4.62 -11.84
N ALA A 736 4.83 -5.29 -12.77
CA ALA A 736 5.44 -6.26 -13.68
C ALA A 736 6.27 -5.61 -14.80
N ARG A 737 6.25 -4.26 -14.93
CA ARG A 737 6.86 -3.49 -16.02
C ARG A 737 6.35 -3.88 -17.42
N VAL A 738 5.06 -4.19 -17.51
CA VAL A 738 4.35 -4.59 -18.73
C VAL A 738 3.60 -3.38 -19.28
N PRO A 739 3.89 -2.92 -20.52
CA PRO A 739 3.23 -1.75 -21.08
C PRO A 739 1.70 -1.88 -21.16
N TYR A 740 0.99 -0.86 -20.67
CA TYR A 740 -0.47 -0.73 -20.71
C TYR A 740 -0.90 0.66 -21.18
N VAL A 741 -2.20 0.82 -21.38
CA VAL A 741 -2.86 2.03 -21.88
C VAL A 741 -4.31 2.10 -21.37
N PHE A 742 -4.75 3.32 -21.05
CA PHE A 742 -6.15 3.64 -20.78
C PHE A 742 -6.86 4.21 -22.03
N SER A 743 -8.20 4.11 -22.07
CA SER A 743 -9.05 4.85 -23.01
C SER A 743 -8.79 6.37 -22.88
N PRO A 744 -8.82 7.15 -23.97
CA PRO A 744 -8.49 8.58 -23.93
C PRO A 744 -9.48 9.46 -23.14
N ALA A 745 -10.69 8.96 -22.87
CA ALA A 745 -11.70 9.68 -22.09
C ALA A 745 -11.72 9.22 -20.62
N PHE A 746 -11.96 10.17 -19.72
CA PHE A 746 -12.23 9.95 -18.31
C PHE A 746 -13.71 9.57 -18.07
N GLY A 747 -14.00 8.97 -16.91
CA GLY A 747 -15.35 8.48 -16.59
C GLY A 747 -16.40 9.60 -16.55
N GLY A 748 -17.50 9.40 -17.28
CA GLY A 748 -18.55 10.39 -17.53
C GLY A 748 -19.94 10.00 -17.04
N THR A 749 -20.97 10.60 -17.64
CA THR A 749 -22.40 10.35 -17.34
C THR A 749 -23.23 10.08 -18.59
N VAL A 750 -24.21 9.18 -18.52
CA VAL A 750 -25.25 9.01 -19.54
C VAL A 750 -26.64 9.17 -18.95
N GLY A 751 -27.46 10.05 -19.54
CA GLY A 751 -28.80 10.36 -19.06
C GLY A 751 -29.36 11.68 -19.61
N TYR A 752 -29.91 12.51 -18.74
CA TYR A 752 -30.60 13.75 -19.12
C TYR A 752 -29.78 15.00 -18.80
N LYS A 753 -30.11 16.12 -19.43
CA LYS A 753 -29.52 17.44 -19.13
C LYS A 753 -30.35 18.17 -18.06
N ASN A 754 -29.71 18.61 -16.98
CA ASN A 754 -30.38 19.36 -15.91
C ASN A 754 -30.46 20.88 -16.21
N GLU A 755 -31.09 21.64 -15.32
CA GLU A 755 -31.32 23.09 -15.48
C GLU A 755 -30.02 23.91 -15.56
N LYS A 756 -28.92 23.45 -14.96
CA LYS A 756 -27.59 24.07 -15.08
C LYS A 756 -26.89 23.74 -16.40
N GLY A 757 -27.36 22.71 -17.10
CA GLY A 757 -26.77 22.18 -18.31
C GLY A 757 -25.84 20.98 -18.10
N ASN A 758 -25.69 20.49 -16.87
CA ASN A 758 -24.91 19.30 -16.54
C ASN A 758 -25.66 18.03 -16.97
N ILE A 759 -24.94 16.97 -17.33
CA ILE A 759 -25.54 15.69 -17.73
C ILE A 759 -25.59 14.76 -16.52
N CYS A 760 -26.75 14.18 -16.23
CA CYS A 760 -27.06 13.43 -15.02
C CYS A 760 -27.46 11.98 -15.33
N GLY A 761 -26.83 10.99 -14.70
CA GLY A 761 -27.23 9.58 -14.87
C GLY A 761 -26.16 8.54 -14.51
N GLY A 762 -26.05 7.48 -15.33
CA GLY A 762 -25.16 6.32 -15.10
C GLY A 762 -23.70 6.59 -15.50
N LEU A 763 -22.75 5.84 -14.92
CA LEU A 763 -21.31 6.04 -15.16
C LEU A 763 -20.92 5.57 -16.57
N PHE A 764 -20.52 6.50 -17.43
CA PHE A 764 -20.41 6.31 -18.88
C PHE A 764 -18.98 6.40 -19.41
N HIS A 765 -18.71 5.67 -20.50
CA HIS A 765 -17.41 5.58 -21.16
C HIS A 765 -17.53 5.53 -22.69
N THR A 766 -16.53 6.07 -23.37
CA THR A 766 -16.43 6.09 -24.84
C THR A 766 -15.51 5.02 -25.40
N ASP A 767 -15.56 4.82 -26.72
CA ASP A 767 -14.50 4.15 -27.47
C ASP A 767 -13.25 5.05 -27.64
N GLU A 768 -12.23 4.54 -28.34
CA GLU A 768 -10.99 5.27 -28.66
C GLU A 768 -11.21 6.51 -29.57
N ARG A 769 -12.42 6.66 -30.13
CA ARG A 769 -12.82 7.75 -31.04
C ARG A 769 -13.84 8.68 -30.40
N LEU A 770 -13.97 8.62 -29.07
CA LEU A 770 -14.87 9.42 -28.24
C LEU A 770 -16.37 9.21 -28.56
N LYS A 771 -16.74 8.04 -29.13
CA LYS A 771 -18.13 7.67 -29.37
C LYS A 771 -18.75 6.96 -28.16
N PRO A 772 -20.09 7.07 -27.95
CA PRO A 772 -20.78 6.34 -26.89
C PRO A 772 -20.60 4.83 -27.01
N LEU A 773 -19.98 4.21 -26.00
CA LEU A 773 -19.67 2.79 -26.03
C LEU A 773 -20.40 2.01 -24.94
N TRP A 774 -20.21 2.35 -23.67
CA TRP A 774 -20.72 1.56 -22.55
C TRP A 774 -20.96 2.40 -21.30
N TRP A 775 -21.71 1.84 -20.34
CA TRP A 775 -21.89 2.42 -19.01
C TRP A 775 -22.16 1.34 -17.96
N ASN A 776 -21.92 1.67 -16.69
CA ASN A 776 -22.19 0.85 -15.51
C ASN A 776 -23.39 1.38 -14.69
N GLY A 777 -24.03 0.50 -13.92
CA GLY A 777 -25.19 0.83 -13.07
C GLY A 777 -26.57 0.46 -13.66
N GLY A 778 -26.62 -0.25 -14.78
CA GLY A 778 -27.87 -0.71 -15.41
C GLY A 778 -28.71 0.44 -15.99
N VAL A 779 -30.04 0.37 -15.81
CA VAL A 779 -31.01 1.32 -16.40
C VAL A 779 -31.78 2.16 -15.37
N VAL A 780 -31.54 1.94 -14.07
CA VAL A 780 -32.25 2.66 -12.99
C VAL A 780 -31.59 4.02 -12.78
N ALA A 781 -32.38 5.09 -12.69
CA ALA A 781 -31.85 6.45 -12.56
C ALA A 781 -31.11 6.70 -11.23
N ASN A 782 -31.47 5.98 -10.15
CA ASN A 782 -30.81 6.11 -8.85
C ASN A 782 -30.75 4.77 -8.11
N LYS A 783 -29.54 4.27 -7.85
CA LYS A 783 -29.29 2.99 -7.17
C LYS A 783 -29.61 2.99 -5.65
N HIS A 784 -29.80 4.16 -5.05
CA HIS A 784 -30.07 4.35 -3.62
C HIS A 784 -31.54 4.71 -3.32
N GLY A 785 -32.29 5.18 -4.31
CA GLY A 785 -33.72 5.52 -4.19
C GLY A 785 -34.63 4.30 -4.37
N SER A 786 -34.86 3.52 -3.32
CA SER A 786 -35.53 2.20 -3.40
C SER A 786 -37.07 2.23 -3.61
N ARG A 787 -37.67 3.29 -4.17
CA ARG A 787 -39.13 3.43 -4.27
C ARG A 787 -39.72 4.07 -5.52
N ASP A 788 -38.98 4.88 -6.27
CA ASP A 788 -39.54 5.60 -7.41
C ASP A 788 -39.04 4.96 -8.73
N ASN A 789 -39.98 4.63 -9.62
CA ASN A 789 -39.75 3.86 -10.85
C ASN A 789 -39.06 4.68 -11.97
N GLU A 790 -38.06 5.49 -11.62
CA GLU A 790 -37.34 6.34 -12.56
C GLU A 790 -36.17 5.59 -13.22
N PHE A 791 -36.18 5.62 -14.54
CA PHE A 791 -35.17 5.01 -15.40
C PHE A 791 -34.32 6.10 -16.05
N ILE A 792 -33.10 5.74 -16.45
CA ILE A 792 -32.21 6.64 -17.20
C ILE A 792 -32.92 7.07 -18.49
N LYS A 793 -33.06 8.38 -18.68
CA LYS A 793 -33.53 8.99 -19.93
C LYS A 793 -32.34 9.12 -20.87
N PHE A 794 -32.25 8.30 -21.91
CA PHE A 794 -31.06 8.20 -22.77
C PHE A 794 -30.96 9.33 -23.81
N GLU A 795 -31.03 10.58 -23.37
CA GLU A 795 -31.07 11.79 -24.23
C GLU A 795 -29.66 12.30 -24.58
N PHE A 796 -28.76 12.31 -23.58
CA PHE A 796 -27.41 12.86 -23.65
C PHE A 796 -26.39 11.91 -23.01
N ALA A 797 -25.14 12.07 -23.39
CA ALA A 797 -23.99 11.58 -22.64
C ALA A 797 -22.95 12.70 -22.50
N ALA A 798 -22.15 12.67 -21.45
CA ALA A 798 -20.99 13.54 -21.27
C ALA A 798 -19.80 12.74 -20.77
N PHE A 799 -18.60 13.15 -21.13
CA PHE A 799 -17.33 12.62 -20.66
C PHE A 799 -16.35 13.76 -20.39
N ASP A 800 -15.14 13.46 -19.92
CA ASP A 800 -14.08 14.44 -19.72
C ASP A 800 -12.82 13.99 -20.45
N THR A 801 -12.02 14.95 -20.92
CA THR A 801 -10.71 14.74 -21.56
C THR A 801 -9.56 15.49 -20.88
N HIS A 802 -9.85 16.26 -19.82
CA HIS A 802 -8.93 17.19 -19.19
C HIS A 802 -8.46 16.76 -17.80
N ALA A 803 -9.22 15.91 -17.09
CA ALA A 803 -8.96 15.44 -15.73
C ALA A 803 -8.93 16.51 -14.62
N VAL A 804 -9.03 17.81 -14.92
CA VAL A 804 -8.77 18.92 -14.00
C VAL A 804 -9.93 19.91 -14.03
N GLY A 805 -10.33 20.42 -12.86
CA GLY A 805 -11.36 21.48 -12.77
C GLY A 805 -12.81 21.03 -13.00
N ILE A 806 -13.04 19.71 -13.12
CA ILE A 806 -14.35 19.13 -13.43
C ILE A 806 -15.39 19.45 -12.35
N GLU A 807 -16.59 19.88 -12.76
CA GLU A 807 -17.74 20.02 -11.87
C GLU A 807 -18.49 18.69 -11.74
N TRP A 808 -18.44 18.08 -10.55
CA TRP A 808 -19.25 16.92 -10.19
C TRP A 808 -20.36 17.31 -9.21
N GLU A 809 -21.62 17.04 -9.58
CA GLU A 809 -22.74 17.08 -8.65
C GLU A 809 -22.98 15.66 -8.13
N TRP A 810 -22.80 15.43 -6.82
CA TRP A 810 -22.88 14.08 -6.26
C TRP A 810 -24.31 13.57 -6.10
N GLU A 811 -24.47 12.24 -6.19
CA GLU A 811 -25.77 11.58 -6.10
C GLU A 811 -26.48 11.85 -4.77
N THR A 812 -27.80 12.08 -4.84
CA THR A 812 -28.65 12.29 -3.67
C THR A 812 -29.65 11.14 -3.53
N LYS A 813 -30.60 11.24 -2.60
CA LYS A 813 -31.71 10.26 -2.52
C LYS A 813 -32.68 10.30 -3.70
N VAL A 814 -32.67 11.39 -4.47
CA VAL A 814 -33.66 11.66 -5.55
C VAL A 814 -33.02 11.99 -6.89
N SER A 815 -31.71 12.20 -6.95
CA SER A 815 -30.98 12.50 -8.19
C SER A 815 -29.74 11.61 -8.35
N PRO A 816 -29.43 11.13 -9.58
CA PRO A 816 -28.10 10.61 -9.88
C PRO A 816 -27.02 11.69 -9.70
N PHE A 817 -25.76 11.28 -9.83
CA PHE A 817 -24.66 12.21 -9.98
C PHE A 817 -24.67 12.83 -11.39
N CYS A 818 -24.13 14.04 -11.52
CA CYS A 818 -24.05 14.79 -12.77
C CYS A 818 -22.63 15.28 -13.05
N LEU A 819 -22.30 15.38 -14.34
CA LEU A 819 -21.07 15.94 -14.87
C LEU A 819 -21.34 17.29 -15.55
N GLY A 820 -20.66 18.33 -15.08
CA GLY A 820 -20.41 19.57 -15.82
C GLY A 820 -19.04 19.51 -16.48
N PRO A 821 -18.94 19.19 -17.79
CA PRO A 821 -17.67 19.10 -18.49
C PRO A 821 -17.07 20.48 -18.78
N ASN A 822 -15.74 20.54 -18.97
CA ASN A 822 -15.00 21.78 -19.18
C ASN A 822 -15.22 22.38 -20.57
N GLU A 823 -15.41 21.54 -21.59
CA GLU A 823 -15.70 21.95 -22.97
C GLU A 823 -17.05 21.39 -23.45
N PRO A 824 -18.20 21.91 -22.97
CA PRO A 824 -19.52 21.34 -23.26
C PRO A 824 -19.82 21.09 -24.75
N ASP A 825 -19.31 21.94 -25.65
CA ASP A 825 -19.51 21.82 -27.11
C ASP A 825 -18.78 20.62 -27.74
N LYS A 826 -17.80 20.02 -27.05
CA LYS A 826 -17.06 18.82 -27.49
C LYS A 826 -17.34 17.60 -26.60
N GLU A 827 -17.55 17.83 -25.31
CA GLU A 827 -17.64 16.81 -24.26
C GLU A 827 -19.09 16.39 -23.96
N ILE A 828 -20.11 17.15 -24.37
CA ILE A 828 -21.53 16.73 -24.33
C ILE A 828 -21.97 16.19 -25.70
N LEU A 829 -22.43 14.94 -25.70
CA LEU A 829 -22.98 14.26 -26.87
C LEU A 829 -24.51 14.20 -26.76
N VAL A 830 -25.19 14.70 -27.79
CA VAL A 830 -26.60 14.36 -28.03
C VAL A 830 -26.65 12.92 -28.52
N LEU A 831 -27.34 12.03 -27.79
CA LEU A 831 -27.48 10.64 -28.23
C LEU A 831 -28.36 10.57 -29.48
N SER A 832 -27.93 9.78 -30.46
CA SER A 832 -28.68 9.53 -31.70
C SER A 832 -29.98 8.78 -31.45
N ASP A 833 -30.95 8.89 -32.36
CA ASP A 833 -32.23 8.19 -32.25
C ASP A 833 -32.05 6.67 -32.14
N THR A 834 -31.02 6.11 -32.79
CA THR A 834 -30.64 4.69 -32.63
C THR A 834 -30.19 4.35 -31.21
N ASN A 835 -29.45 5.25 -30.54
CA ASN A 835 -28.99 5.01 -29.17
C ASN A 835 -30.09 5.26 -28.14
N ARG A 836 -30.99 6.23 -28.38
CA ARG A 836 -32.23 6.42 -27.60
C ARG A 836 -33.09 5.17 -27.63
N ALA A 837 -33.40 4.66 -28.83
CA ALA A 837 -34.23 3.46 -29.01
C ALA A 837 -33.62 2.20 -28.37
N LYS A 838 -32.28 2.05 -28.37
CA LYS A 838 -31.60 0.99 -27.60
C LYS A 838 -31.85 1.16 -26.10
N GLY A 839 -31.66 2.37 -25.56
CA GLY A 839 -31.88 2.68 -24.15
C GLY A 839 -33.33 2.42 -23.69
N GLU A 840 -34.31 2.84 -24.49
CA GLU A 840 -35.73 2.55 -24.27
C GLU A 840 -36.01 1.04 -24.25
N LYS A 841 -35.45 0.29 -25.21
CA LYS A 841 -35.56 -1.18 -25.25
C LYS A 841 -34.87 -1.84 -24.05
N TYR A 842 -33.77 -1.28 -23.53
CA TYR A 842 -33.12 -1.78 -22.31
C TYR A 842 -34.01 -1.57 -21.08
N VAL A 843 -34.66 -0.40 -20.97
CA VAL A 843 -35.65 -0.14 -19.91
C VAL A 843 -36.83 -1.10 -20.00
N GLN A 844 -37.33 -1.37 -21.20
CA GLN A 844 -38.41 -2.34 -21.43
C GLN A 844 -38.03 -3.75 -20.95
N ILE A 845 -36.91 -4.30 -21.43
CA ILE A 845 -36.46 -5.65 -21.05
C ILE A 845 -36.24 -5.74 -19.53
N TYR A 846 -35.73 -4.69 -18.88
CA TYR A 846 -35.56 -4.66 -17.42
C TYR A 846 -36.90 -4.75 -16.69
N LYS A 847 -37.91 -3.99 -17.13
CA LYS A 847 -39.28 -4.05 -16.58
C LYS A 847 -39.88 -5.44 -16.76
N GLU A 848 -39.78 -6.02 -17.96
CA GLU A 848 -40.30 -7.36 -18.25
C GLU A 848 -39.69 -8.45 -17.34
N ILE A 849 -38.38 -8.38 -17.04
CA ILE A 849 -37.71 -9.27 -16.10
C ILE A 849 -38.20 -9.05 -14.65
N LYS A 850 -38.39 -7.79 -14.23
CA LYS A 850 -38.77 -7.42 -12.85
C LYS A 850 -40.24 -7.64 -12.53
N GLU A 851 -41.13 -7.29 -13.44
CA GLU A 851 -42.59 -7.33 -13.24
C GLU A 851 -43.12 -8.77 -13.27
N ASN A 852 -42.64 -9.59 -14.20
CA ASN A 852 -43.03 -11.00 -14.28
C ASN A 852 -42.26 -11.90 -13.30
N GLY A 853 -41.12 -11.41 -12.78
CA GLY A 853 -40.11 -12.20 -12.08
C GLY A 853 -39.30 -13.05 -13.07
N TRP A 854 -37.99 -13.10 -12.86
CA TRP A 854 -37.05 -13.69 -13.82
C TRP A 854 -37.40 -15.11 -14.30
N LYS A 855 -37.99 -15.96 -13.45
CA LYS A 855 -38.39 -17.33 -13.83
C LYS A 855 -39.41 -17.35 -14.97
N ASN A 856 -40.51 -16.61 -14.79
CA ASN A 856 -41.58 -16.52 -15.80
C ASN A 856 -41.07 -15.84 -17.08
N TYR A 857 -40.17 -14.87 -16.94
CA TYR A 857 -39.51 -14.24 -18.09
C TYR A 857 -38.69 -15.26 -18.90
N PHE A 858 -37.90 -16.12 -18.25
CA PHE A 858 -37.18 -17.21 -18.92
C PHE A 858 -38.14 -18.18 -19.61
N ASP A 859 -39.12 -18.72 -18.88
CA ASP A 859 -40.11 -19.69 -19.39
C ASP A 859 -40.96 -19.14 -20.57
N THR A 860 -40.93 -17.83 -20.83
CA THR A 860 -41.63 -17.16 -21.95
C THR A 860 -40.72 -16.87 -23.16
N ILE A 861 -39.41 -16.78 -22.96
CA ILE A 861 -38.43 -16.33 -23.97
C ILE A 861 -37.57 -17.49 -24.52
N PHE A 862 -37.28 -18.51 -23.69
CA PHE A 862 -36.34 -19.60 -23.97
C PHE A 862 -36.95 -20.98 -23.66
#